data_AF-A0A094DA46-F1
#
_entry.id   AF-A0A094DA46-F1
#
_cell.length_a   1.000
_cell.length_b   1.000
_cell.length_c   1.000
_cell.angle_alpha   90.00
_cell.angle_beta   90.00
_cell.angle_gamma   90.00
#
_symmetry.space_group_name_H-M   'P 1'
#
loop_
_entity.id
_entity.type
_entity.pdbx_description
1 polymer ?
#
loop_
_entity_poly.entity_id
_entity_poly.type
_entity_poly.pdbx_seq_one_letter_code
_entity_poly.pdbx_strand_id
1 'polypeptide(L)'
;MGTKEFFKRRSLKADDSRRTTAAELTLRQSIFPICLVTVLFFLWGFSYGLLDTLNKHFQNVLNINQARSSGLQAAYFGAYPLASVGHAAWILRHYGYRAVFIWGLCLYALGALLAIAALKQKSFGGFCACIFIIGNGLGSLETAANPFITVCGPPKYAELRINISQAFNGIGTVVAPVLGSYVFFNFSDEKALDNVQWVYVAIAIFVLLLATAFYFADIPEITDADMAFQVEVTHSEADDKPFYKQYKLFHAAIAQFCYTGAQVAFAAGFINYSDFTKPGRSSSTSSKLFAGAQGAFALGRFVGSGLMRYIRPRYVFLAFLTLCIVFSGPVITQRENTGVAMLFVVLFFESVCFPTIVALGMRGLGRHTKRGSGYIVGGVAGGAVVPPIAFAVADSKGNGIAMVVPMMFLVASWTYALCVNFVPKYRDVVDSFGETEIGITDHSDEKIRNATTSEEKAGVASAVTKEHHGAGAHACAVTSLASRQHQQFPQNSRVANNQVASMFLGPKLITGIAAIAAIPLANALSSSLQQVTGFQSTPTKPTMYVYIPTNKLASPPIVVAIHMCGGTGPGYFSMTQGYAQSADKYGFIVIYPNHPDCWDVASTQTLTHDGGGDSQTIVNMVKYAIANYGGDANRVYMTGSSSGAMMTNVLAGAYPDVFKAGVVYGGVPDGCFYVAGATTGSPGWNSQCSGGTLIKTAQQWGDQARGYYPGYSGSRPKMLIYHGTLDTTLAYPNFAEQLKQWSNVLGVSLDHSVANTPISGYTKMIYGDGTKLVGISCSNVGHTPPVRTDDDLVWFGIPGSGNPPSSGTTTIPPTTTTGPPVTVTTPNPPATTSSGTNPGTPTSPHWGQCGGQGWTGPTACESPYTCKASNQWYSQPPSASSHLLKSEKLRNDEYPGPKRRFADHCPWP
;
A
#
# COMPACT_ATOMS: atom_id res chain seq x y z
N MET A 1 -12.39 21.38 -39.13
CA MET A 1 -12.40 22.32 -37.97
C MET A 1 -11.13 23.11 -38.00
N GLY A 2 -11.19 24.44 -38.13
CA GLY A 2 -10.00 25.29 -38.13
C GLY A 2 -9.35 25.36 -36.75
N THR A 3 -8.03 25.50 -36.68
CA THR A 3 -7.27 25.65 -35.41
C THR A 3 -7.81 26.79 -34.53
N LYS A 4 -8.26 27.90 -35.13
CA LYS A 4 -8.94 28.99 -34.41
C LYS A 4 -10.25 28.56 -33.74
N GLU A 5 -11.04 27.70 -34.38
CA GLU A 5 -12.30 27.19 -33.86
C GLU A 5 -12.07 26.15 -32.74
N PHE A 6 -11.01 25.37 -32.88
CA PHE A 6 -10.51 24.43 -31.88
C PHE A 6 -10.08 25.14 -30.58
N PHE A 7 -9.32 26.25 -30.66
CA PHE A 7 -8.95 27.03 -29.48
C PHE A 7 -10.11 27.86 -28.92
N LYS A 8 -11.03 28.37 -29.76
CA LYS A 8 -12.19 29.16 -29.30
C LYS A 8 -13.21 28.32 -28.53
N ARG A 9 -13.41 27.04 -28.89
CA ARG A 9 -14.22 26.08 -28.11
C ARG A 9 -13.60 25.68 -26.77
N ARG A 10 -12.31 25.97 -26.57
CA ARG A 10 -11.52 25.57 -25.38
C ARG A 10 -11.05 26.76 -24.56
N SER A 11 -11.73 27.90 -24.68
CA SER A 11 -11.53 29.06 -23.83
C SER A 11 -11.68 28.68 -22.35
N LEU A 12 -10.71 29.06 -21.52
CA LEU A 12 -10.77 28.95 -20.04
C LEU A 12 -11.70 29.99 -19.40
N LYS A 13 -12.43 30.76 -20.19
CA LYS A 13 -13.39 31.75 -19.72
C LYS A 13 -14.72 31.46 -20.40
N ALA A 14 -15.71 31.12 -19.58
CA ALA A 14 -17.10 30.97 -19.99
C ALA A 14 -17.94 32.14 -19.50
N ASP A 15 -18.99 32.48 -20.26
CA ASP A 15 -19.96 33.48 -19.85
C ASP A 15 -20.97 32.83 -18.90
N ASP A 16 -20.89 33.19 -17.61
CA ASP A 16 -21.73 32.63 -16.55
C ASP A 16 -23.22 33.01 -16.67
N SER A 17 -23.56 33.96 -17.54
CA SER A 17 -24.94 34.36 -17.82
C SER A 17 -25.63 33.52 -18.91
N ARG A 18 -24.87 32.72 -19.66
CA ARG A 18 -25.38 31.95 -20.79
C ARG A 18 -25.65 30.50 -20.40
N ARG A 19 -26.83 30.00 -20.76
CA ARG A 19 -27.22 28.59 -20.60
C ARG A 19 -26.43 27.68 -21.54
N THR A 20 -25.96 26.55 -21.02
CA THR A 20 -25.31 25.45 -21.75
C THR A 20 -26.19 24.20 -21.74
N THR A 21 -25.80 23.16 -22.50
CA THR A 21 -26.50 21.88 -22.50
C THR A 21 -26.15 20.99 -21.29
N ALA A 22 -25.28 21.44 -20.38
CA ALA A 22 -24.70 20.61 -19.32
C ALA A 22 -25.73 20.10 -18.29
N ALA A 23 -26.72 20.92 -17.92
CA ALA A 23 -27.79 20.55 -16.98
C ALA A 23 -28.89 19.65 -17.61
N GLU A 24 -28.91 19.54 -18.94
CA GLU A 24 -29.88 18.74 -19.69
C GLU A 24 -29.29 17.43 -20.22
N LEU A 25 -28.02 17.14 -19.92
CA LEU A 25 -27.36 15.94 -20.41
C LEU A 25 -28.13 14.69 -19.97
N THR A 26 -28.49 13.87 -20.95
CA THR A 26 -29.07 12.56 -20.70
C THR A 26 -28.10 11.69 -19.89
N LEU A 27 -28.62 10.65 -19.23
CA LEU A 27 -27.79 9.70 -18.48
C LEU A 27 -26.60 9.20 -19.33
N ARG A 28 -26.82 8.84 -20.60
CA ARG A 28 -25.76 8.35 -21.50
C ARG A 28 -24.71 9.39 -21.85
N GLN A 29 -25.11 10.64 -22.10
CA GLN A 29 -24.19 11.72 -22.46
C GLN A 29 -23.36 12.21 -21.26
N SER A 30 -23.91 12.10 -20.04
CA SER A 30 -23.20 12.47 -18.80
C SER A 30 -22.09 11.49 -18.39
N ILE A 31 -22.11 10.22 -18.84
CA ILE A 31 -21.15 9.18 -18.41
C ILE A 31 -19.71 9.56 -18.72
N PHE A 32 -19.41 10.06 -19.93
CA PHE A 32 -18.04 10.40 -20.32
C PHE A 32 -17.40 11.47 -19.41
N PRO A 33 -18.01 12.66 -19.22
CA PRO A 33 -17.45 13.67 -18.32
C PRO A 33 -17.42 13.22 -16.86
N ILE A 34 -18.41 12.43 -16.39
CA ILE A 34 -18.40 11.84 -15.04
C ILE A 34 -17.23 10.87 -14.86
N CYS A 35 -16.97 9.98 -15.81
CA CYS A 35 -15.86 9.04 -15.75
C CYS A 35 -14.52 9.77 -15.71
N LEU A 36 -14.36 10.80 -16.54
CA LEU A 36 -13.15 11.62 -16.56
C LEU A 36 -12.88 12.28 -15.20
N VAL A 37 -13.91 12.90 -14.61
CA VAL A 37 -13.78 13.52 -13.29
C VAL A 37 -13.61 12.46 -12.20
N THR A 38 -14.21 11.27 -12.34
CA THR A 38 -14.03 10.16 -11.39
C THR A 38 -12.58 9.64 -11.36
N VAL A 39 -11.78 9.80 -12.42
CA VAL A 39 -10.34 9.51 -12.39
C VAL A 39 -9.58 10.49 -11.49
N LEU A 40 -9.98 11.77 -11.43
CA LEU A 40 -9.50 12.69 -10.38
C LEU A 40 -9.88 12.14 -9.01
N PHE A 41 -11.09 11.57 -8.92
CA PHE A 41 -11.56 10.87 -7.74
C PHE A 41 -10.80 9.55 -7.46
N PHE A 42 -9.84 9.09 -8.26
CA PHE A 42 -8.95 7.99 -7.86
C PHE A 42 -7.61 8.56 -7.38
N LEU A 43 -7.07 9.52 -8.14
CA LEU A 43 -5.77 10.13 -7.91
C LEU A 43 -5.61 10.76 -6.52
N TRP A 44 -6.56 11.57 -6.08
CA TRP A 44 -6.58 12.13 -4.74
C TRP A 44 -6.62 11.06 -3.62
N GLY A 45 -7.34 9.95 -3.78
CA GLY A 45 -7.39 8.86 -2.80
C GLY A 45 -6.08 8.10 -2.76
N PHE A 46 -5.48 7.89 -3.94
CA PHE A 46 -4.13 7.38 -4.06
C PHE A 46 -3.11 8.33 -3.40
N SER A 47 -3.24 9.63 -3.60
CA SER A 47 -2.41 10.65 -2.94
C SER A 47 -2.54 10.60 -1.41
N TYR A 48 -3.77 10.59 -0.88
CA TYR A 48 -4.04 10.49 0.56
C TYR A 48 -3.41 9.23 1.16
N GLY A 49 -3.64 8.07 0.54
CA GLY A 49 -3.07 6.81 1.02
C GLY A 49 -1.54 6.81 1.00
N LEU A 50 -0.93 7.40 -0.02
CA LEU A 50 0.53 7.52 -0.11
C LEU A 50 1.08 8.50 0.92
N LEU A 51 0.45 9.67 1.07
CA LEU A 51 0.82 10.69 2.07
C LEU A 51 0.80 10.11 3.49
N ASP A 52 -0.19 9.29 3.83
CA ASP A 52 -0.24 8.66 5.16
C ASP A 52 0.90 7.65 5.38
N THR A 53 1.27 6.86 4.36
CA THR A 53 2.44 5.97 4.48
C THR A 53 3.75 6.73 4.60
N LEU A 54 3.89 7.82 3.86
CA LEU A 54 5.06 8.69 3.90
C LEU A 54 5.16 9.42 5.24
N ASN A 55 4.05 9.92 5.79
CA ASN A 55 4.00 10.58 7.09
C ASN A 55 4.53 9.68 8.21
N LYS A 56 4.21 8.38 8.20
CA LYS A 56 4.76 7.45 9.20
C LYS A 56 6.26 7.21 9.02
N HIS A 57 6.73 7.11 7.78
CA HIS A 57 8.16 7.05 7.49
C HIS A 57 8.90 8.31 7.98
N PHE A 58 8.31 9.50 7.80
CA PHE A 58 8.89 10.77 8.30
C PHE A 58 8.93 10.86 9.82
N GLN A 59 7.94 10.32 10.53
CA GLN A 59 8.00 10.21 11.98
C GLN A 59 9.25 9.45 12.43
N ASN A 60 9.58 8.36 11.73
CA ASN A 60 10.72 7.51 12.04
C ASN A 60 12.05 8.17 11.63
N VAL A 61 12.12 8.80 10.45
CA VAL A 61 13.35 9.44 9.94
C VAL A 61 13.71 10.72 10.69
N LEU A 62 12.70 11.51 11.11
CA LEU A 62 12.91 12.80 11.80
C LEU A 62 12.80 12.69 13.33
N ASN A 63 12.55 11.50 13.89
CA ASN A 63 12.34 11.27 15.32
C ASN A 63 11.31 12.24 15.96
N ILE A 64 10.18 12.48 15.29
CA ILE A 64 9.13 13.39 15.77
C ILE A 64 7.97 12.63 16.44
N ASN A 65 7.46 13.19 17.54
CA ASN A 65 6.33 12.62 18.27
C ASN A 65 4.98 12.83 17.56
N GLN A 66 3.95 12.12 18.01
CA GLN A 66 2.62 12.10 17.37
C GLN A 66 1.95 13.48 17.31
N ALA A 67 2.11 14.29 18.36
CA ALA A 67 1.59 15.65 18.39
C ALA A 67 2.25 16.54 17.33
N ARG A 68 3.58 16.48 17.15
CA ARG A 68 4.25 17.17 16.02
C ARG A 68 3.79 16.63 14.67
N SER A 69 3.56 15.32 14.53
CA SER A 69 3.05 14.76 13.28
C SER A 69 1.64 15.23 12.92
N SER A 70 0.78 15.55 13.89
CA SER A 70 -0.53 16.16 13.61
C SER A 70 -0.41 17.55 12.96
N GLY A 71 0.74 18.22 13.10
CA GLY A 71 1.06 19.46 12.38
C GLY A 71 1.02 19.32 10.86
N LEU A 72 1.37 18.14 10.32
CA LEU A 72 1.25 17.87 8.88
C LEU A 72 -0.22 17.76 8.45
N GLN A 73 -1.06 17.08 9.24
CA GLN A 73 -2.50 16.99 9.00
C GLN A 73 -3.15 18.39 9.12
N ALA A 74 -2.72 19.18 10.10
CA ALA A 74 -3.17 20.56 10.26
C ALA A 74 -2.75 21.45 9.09
N ALA A 75 -1.53 21.32 8.57
CA ALA A 75 -1.09 22.03 7.37
C ALA A 75 -1.90 21.61 6.12
N TYR A 76 -2.16 20.31 5.98
CA TYR A 76 -2.92 19.76 4.87
C TYR A 76 -4.38 20.22 4.88
N PHE A 77 -5.12 19.95 5.97
CA PHE A 77 -6.54 20.29 6.07
C PHE A 77 -6.76 21.79 6.33
N GLY A 78 -5.82 22.48 6.96
CA GLY A 78 -5.87 23.92 7.19
C GLY A 78 -5.74 24.75 5.91
N ALA A 79 -5.26 24.16 4.82
CA ALA A 79 -5.22 24.78 3.50
C ALA A 79 -6.61 24.86 2.82
N TYR A 80 -7.56 23.99 3.19
CA TYR A 80 -8.84 23.86 2.49
C TYR A 80 -9.68 25.13 2.48
N PRO A 81 -9.83 25.91 3.57
CA PRO A 81 -10.59 27.15 3.55
C PRO A 81 -10.00 28.19 2.60
N LEU A 82 -8.67 28.30 2.53
CA LEU A 82 -7.97 29.24 1.67
C LEU A 82 -8.23 28.95 0.18
N ALA A 83 -8.23 27.67 -0.20
CA ALA A 83 -8.61 27.26 -1.53
C ALA A 83 -10.11 27.38 -1.77
N SER A 84 -10.91 26.70 -0.96
CA SER A 84 -12.33 26.44 -1.23
C SER A 84 -13.21 27.68 -1.09
N VAL A 85 -12.91 28.57 -0.15
CA VAL A 85 -13.63 29.84 0.02
C VAL A 85 -12.91 31.01 -0.67
N GLY A 86 -11.60 30.88 -0.87
CA GLY A 86 -10.76 31.91 -1.48
C GLY A 86 -10.54 31.70 -2.98
N HIS A 87 -9.32 31.32 -3.35
CA HIS A 87 -8.86 31.41 -4.74
C HIS A 87 -9.60 30.46 -5.69
N ALA A 88 -9.90 29.23 -5.29
CA ALA A 88 -10.58 28.27 -6.16
C ALA A 88 -12.03 28.67 -6.41
N ALA A 89 -12.76 29.13 -5.39
CA ALA A 89 -14.12 29.65 -5.56
C ALA A 89 -14.15 30.90 -6.44
N TRP A 90 -13.12 31.76 -6.36
CA TRP A 90 -13.00 32.92 -7.25
C TRP A 90 -12.77 32.50 -8.70
N ILE A 91 -11.85 31.56 -8.95
CA ILE A 91 -11.57 31.03 -10.31
C ILE A 91 -12.81 30.32 -10.87
N LEU A 92 -13.51 29.52 -10.05
CA LEU A 92 -14.71 28.77 -10.45
C LEU A 92 -15.82 29.69 -11.01
N ARG A 93 -15.91 30.90 -10.48
CA ARG A 93 -16.93 31.90 -10.84
C ARG A 93 -16.56 32.80 -12.01
N HIS A 94 -15.27 32.97 -12.30
CA HIS A 94 -14.83 33.91 -13.34
C HIS A 94 -14.26 33.21 -14.57
N TYR A 95 -13.80 31.97 -14.41
CA TYR A 95 -13.12 31.18 -15.44
C TYR A 95 -13.80 29.82 -15.66
N GLY A 96 -14.41 29.24 -14.62
CA GLY A 96 -15.20 28.01 -14.74
C GLY A 96 -14.51 26.76 -14.20
N TYR A 97 -15.18 25.62 -14.32
CA TYR A 97 -14.76 24.33 -13.73
C TYR A 97 -13.42 23.85 -14.27
N ARG A 98 -13.22 23.95 -15.59
CA ARG A 98 -11.98 23.50 -16.25
C ARG A 98 -10.75 24.24 -15.72
N ALA A 99 -10.86 25.55 -15.55
CA ALA A 99 -9.77 26.39 -15.06
C ALA A 99 -9.36 26.00 -13.63
N VAL A 100 -10.34 25.70 -12.77
CA VAL A 100 -10.09 25.23 -11.40
C VAL A 100 -9.42 23.86 -11.38
N PHE A 101 -9.82 22.93 -12.26
CA PHE A 101 -9.16 21.63 -12.37
C PHE A 101 -7.68 21.75 -12.72
N ILE A 102 -7.34 22.57 -13.73
CA ILE A 102 -5.94 22.79 -14.12
C ILE A 102 -5.17 23.47 -12.99
N TRP A 103 -5.74 24.51 -12.38
CA TRP A 103 -5.12 25.23 -11.27
C TRP A 103 -4.81 24.32 -10.08
N GLY A 104 -5.78 23.50 -9.66
CA GLY A 104 -5.61 22.55 -8.56
C GLY A 104 -4.52 21.50 -8.83
N LEU A 105 -4.47 20.95 -10.06
CA LEU A 105 -3.43 20.01 -10.47
C LEU A 105 -2.04 20.67 -10.53
N CYS A 106 -1.95 21.92 -11.00
CA CYS A 106 -0.68 22.67 -11.01
C CYS A 106 -0.17 22.94 -9.58
N LEU A 107 -1.03 23.38 -8.66
CA LEU A 107 -0.66 23.57 -7.26
C LEU A 107 -0.21 22.27 -6.61
N TYR A 108 -0.93 21.17 -6.88
CA TYR A 108 -0.54 19.84 -6.41
C TYR A 108 0.87 19.46 -6.90
N ALA A 109 1.13 19.57 -8.22
CA ALA A 109 2.43 19.23 -8.80
C ALA A 109 3.55 20.12 -8.25
N LEU A 110 3.28 21.43 -8.06
CA LEU A 110 4.22 22.37 -7.44
C LEU A 110 4.59 21.93 -6.02
N GLY A 111 3.60 21.63 -5.19
CA GLY A 111 3.85 21.17 -3.82
C GLY A 111 4.62 19.84 -3.77
N ALA A 112 4.33 18.91 -4.70
CA ALA A 112 5.07 17.65 -4.84
C ALA A 112 6.54 17.87 -5.24
N LEU A 113 6.82 18.79 -6.17
CA LEU A 113 8.19 19.11 -6.59
C LEU A 113 8.98 19.83 -5.48
N LEU A 114 8.35 20.78 -4.78
CA LEU A 114 8.97 21.48 -3.65
C LEU A 114 9.28 20.54 -2.48
N ALA A 115 8.46 19.49 -2.29
CA ALA A 115 8.70 18.47 -1.27
C ALA A 115 10.06 17.79 -1.44
N ILE A 116 10.56 17.62 -2.68
CA ILE A 116 11.89 17.04 -2.95
C ILE A 116 13.00 17.87 -2.30
N ALA A 117 12.93 19.20 -2.41
CA ALA A 117 13.91 20.09 -1.78
C ALA A 117 13.80 20.05 -0.24
N ALA A 118 12.58 20.03 0.30
CA ALA A 118 12.35 19.89 1.73
C ALA A 118 12.88 18.56 2.29
N LEU A 119 12.76 17.47 1.52
CA LEU A 119 13.29 16.15 1.84
C LEU A 119 14.81 16.13 1.91
N LYS A 120 15.49 16.71 0.91
CA LYS A 120 16.96 16.80 0.90
C LYS A 120 17.51 17.58 2.09
N GLN A 121 16.79 18.60 2.55
CA GLN A 121 17.18 19.44 3.69
C GLN A 121 16.70 18.90 5.04
N LYS A 122 15.95 17.78 5.08
CA LYS A 122 15.36 17.21 6.31
C LYS A 122 14.58 18.24 7.15
N SER A 123 13.92 19.20 6.50
CA SER A 123 13.24 20.32 7.15
C SER A 123 11.75 20.05 7.38
N PHE A 124 11.35 19.89 8.64
CA PHE A 124 9.95 19.70 9.03
C PHE A 124 9.05 20.87 8.59
N GLY A 125 9.50 22.12 8.81
CA GLY A 125 8.74 23.31 8.42
C GLY A 125 8.61 23.46 6.90
N GLY A 126 9.69 23.15 6.16
CA GLY A 126 9.65 23.12 4.70
C GLY A 126 8.66 22.07 4.18
N PHE A 127 8.61 20.90 4.83
CA PHE A 127 7.65 19.85 4.47
C PHE A 127 6.20 20.27 4.76
N CYS A 128 5.93 20.89 5.91
CA CYS A 128 4.60 21.43 6.23
C CYS A 128 4.14 22.47 5.19
N ALA A 129 5.04 23.35 4.72
CA ALA A 129 4.72 24.31 3.67
C ALA A 129 4.37 23.63 2.34
N CYS A 130 5.11 22.57 1.96
CA CYS A 130 4.81 21.79 0.74
C CYS A 130 3.45 21.09 0.85
N ILE A 131 3.17 20.48 1.99
CA ILE A 131 1.89 19.82 2.28
C ILE A 131 0.72 20.84 2.27
N PHE A 132 0.94 22.05 2.77
CA PHE A 132 -0.05 23.13 2.69
C PHE A 132 -0.35 23.55 1.24
N ILE A 133 0.66 23.58 0.37
CA ILE A 133 0.48 23.84 -1.08
C ILE A 133 -0.31 22.70 -1.73
N ILE A 134 0.02 21.44 -1.42
CA ILE A 134 -0.71 20.26 -1.91
C ILE A 134 -2.18 20.32 -1.45
N GLY A 135 -2.42 20.63 -0.17
CA GLY A 135 -3.77 20.79 0.39
C GLY A 135 -4.57 21.90 -0.30
N ASN A 136 -3.92 23.01 -0.70
CA ASN A 136 -4.58 24.04 -1.50
C ASN A 136 -4.97 23.55 -2.91
N GLY A 137 -4.10 22.75 -3.54
CA GLY A 137 -4.40 22.11 -4.82
C GLY A 137 -5.61 21.19 -4.73
N LEU A 138 -5.65 20.32 -3.71
CA LEU A 138 -6.75 19.38 -3.48
C LEU A 138 -8.05 20.09 -3.13
N GLY A 139 -8.03 21.05 -2.20
CA GLY A 139 -9.20 21.87 -1.88
C GLY A 139 -9.77 22.59 -3.11
N SER A 140 -8.90 23.01 -4.04
CA SER A 140 -9.34 23.59 -5.33
C SER A 140 -10.07 22.57 -6.19
N LEU A 141 -9.50 21.37 -6.35
CA LEU A 141 -10.11 20.28 -7.11
C LEU A 141 -11.45 19.88 -6.51
N GLU A 142 -11.53 19.69 -5.19
CA GLU A 142 -12.76 19.28 -4.52
C GLU A 142 -13.87 20.34 -4.64
N THR A 143 -13.51 21.62 -4.60
CA THR A 143 -14.46 22.74 -4.73
C THR A 143 -15.15 22.76 -6.08
N ALA A 144 -14.49 22.28 -7.14
CA ALA A 144 -15.06 22.16 -8.48
C ALA A 144 -15.62 20.76 -8.78
N ALA A 145 -14.94 19.69 -8.36
CA ALA A 145 -15.23 18.33 -8.80
C ALA A 145 -16.53 17.79 -8.18
N ASN A 146 -16.75 18.07 -6.89
CA ASN A 146 -17.97 17.65 -6.20
C ASN A 146 -19.25 18.27 -6.82
N PRO A 147 -19.36 19.60 -6.98
CA PRO A 147 -20.54 20.19 -7.64
C PRO A 147 -20.67 19.72 -9.09
N PHE A 148 -19.55 19.58 -9.81
CA PHE A 148 -19.57 19.08 -11.20
C PHE A 148 -20.26 17.71 -11.30
N ILE A 149 -19.89 16.74 -10.46
CA ILE A 149 -20.50 15.39 -10.49
C ILE A 149 -21.98 15.41 -10.11
N THR A 150 -22.37 16.29 -9.18
CA THR A 150 -23.77 16.37 -8.75
C THR A 150 -24.67 17.05 -9.78
N VAL A 151 -24.15 18.02 -10.53
CA VAL A 151 -24.93 18.82 -11.49
C VAL A 151 -24.85 18.26 -12.91
N CYS A 152 -23.75 17.61 -13.29
CA CYS A 152 -23.59 16.99 -14.61
C CYS A 152 -24.45 15.72 -14.72
N GLY A 153 -25.67 15.86 -15.25
CA GLY A 153 -26.63 14.77 -15.49
C GLY A 153 -27.88 14.84 -14.60
N PRO A 154 -28.78 13.84 -14.69
CA PRO A 154 -30.13 13.94 -14.11
C PRO A 154 -30.15 14.22 -12.60
N PRO A 155 -30.88 15.24 -12.10
CA PRO A 155 -30.85 15.64 -10.69
C PRO A 155 -31.19 14.50 -9.70
N LYS A 156 -32.09 13.60 -10.12
CA LYS A 156 -32.55 12.44 -9.36
C LYS A 156 -31.43 11.52 -8.86
N TYR A 157 -30.35 11.40 -9.62
CA TYR A 157 -29.24 10.48 -9.32
C TYR A 157 -27.98 11.19 -8.78
N ALA A 158 -28.07 12.47 -8.38
CA ALA A 158 -26.92 13.25 -7.95
C ALA A 158 -26.14 12.62 -6.78
N GLU A 159 -26.83 12.15 -5.74
CA GLU A 159 -26.21 11.51 -4.57
C GLU A 159 -25.56 10.18 -4.94
N LEU A 160 -26.22 9.41 -5.80
CA LEU A 160 -25.70 8.13 -6.26
C LEU A 160 -24.43 8.33 -7.10
N ARG A 161 -24.42 9.31 -8.01
CA ARG A 161 -23.25 9.65 -8.83
C ARG A 161 -22.05 10.03 -7.98
N ILE A 162 -22.22 10.98 -7.05
CA ILE A 162 -21.09 11.42 -6.21
C ILE A 162 -20.61 10.31 -5.28
N ASN A 163 -21.50 9.48 -4.73
CA ASN A 163 -21.11 8.35 -3.90
C ASN A 163 -20.34 7.28 -4.69
N ILE A 164 -20.76 6.97 -5.92
CA ILE A 164 -20.03 6.05 -6.81
C ILE A 164 -18.66 6.63 -7.17
N SER A 165 -18.58 7.91 -7.57
CA SER A 165 -17.30 8.55 -7.86
C SER A 165 -16.36 8.55 -6.64
N GLN A 166 -16.89 8.76 -5.44
CA GLN A 166 -16.15 8.65 -4.18
C GLN A 166 -15.80 7.21 -3.82
N ALA A 167 -16.51 6.19 -4.30
CA ALA A 167 -16.10 4.80 -4.08
C ALA A 167 -14.75 4.51 -4.75
N PHE A 168 -14.47 5.11 -5.92
CA PHE A 168 -13.16 5.04 -6.58
C PHE A 168 -12.05 5.76 -5.80
N ASN A 169 -12.37 6.79 -5.02
CA ASN A 169 -11.43 7.38 -4.05
C ASN A 169 -11.01 6.36 -3.00
N GLY A 170 -11.96 5.58 -2.50
CA GLY A 170 -11.71 4.49 -1.55
C GLY A 170 -10.76 3.43 -2.10
N ILE A 171 -10.84 3.13 -3.40
CA ILE A 171 -9.87 2.23 -4.06
C ILE A 171 -8.48 2.84 -4.02
N GLY A 172 -8.34 4.12 -4.41
CA GLY A 172 -7.06 4.83 -4.37
C GLY A 172 -6.41 4.78 -2.99
N THR A 173 -7.17 5.04 -1.92
CA THR A 173 -6.67 5.02 -0.54
C THR A 173 -6.19 3.64 -0.07
N VAL A 174 -6.69 2.55 -0.66
CA VAL A 174 -6.25 1.18 -0.35
C VAL A 174 -5.05 0.77 -1.20
N VAL A 175 -5.04 1.14 -2.48
CA VAL A 175 -3.96 0.78 -3.42
C VAL A 175 -2.66 1.51 -3.10
N ALA A 176 -2.73 2.78 -2.72
CA ALA A 176 -1.54 3.60 -2.50
C ALA A 176 -0.62 3.10 -1.38
N PRO A 177 -1.11 2.73 -0.18
CA PRO A 177 -0.26 2.16 0.85
C PRO A 177 0.41 0.85 0.43
N VAL A 178 -0.31 0.00 -0.32
CA VAL A 178 0.22 -1.28 -0.83
C VAL A 178 1.35 -1.01 -1.82
N LEU A 179 1.13 -0.14 -2.81
CA LEU A 179 2.15 0.22 -3.79
C LEU A 179 3.34 0.92 -3.13
N GLY A 180 3.07 1.84 -2.21
CA GLY A 180 4.09 2.50 -1.40
C GLY A 180 4.92 1.50 -0.60
N SER A 181 4.31 0.45 -0.06
CA SER A 181 5.05 -0.54 0.72
C SER A 181 6.09 -1.32 -0.09
N TYR A 182 5.80 -1.64 -1.35
CA TYR A 182 6.74 -2.31 -2.25
C TYR A 182 7.89 -1.39 -2.69
N VAL A 183 7.63 -0.08 -2.81
CA VAL A 183 8.59 0.90 -3.33
C VAL A 183 9.45 1.52 -2.22
N PHE A 184 8.87 1.73 -1.03
CA PHE A 184 9.50 2.45 0.08
C PHE A 184 10.19 1.53 1.10
N PHE A 185 9.65 0.33 1.38
CA PHE A 185 10.12 -0.48 2.53
C PHE A 185 10.96 -1.71 2.16
N ASN A 186 11.31 -1.89 0.88
CA ASN A 186 12.18 -2.98 0.40
C ASN A 186 13.67 -2.58 0.24
N PHE A 187 14.06 -1.38 0.66
CA PHE A 187 15.41 -0.83 0.46
C PHE A 187 15.96 -0.20 1.75
N SER A 188 17.29 -0.08 1.86
CA SER A 188 17.95 0.59 3.00
C SER A 188 17.53 2.06 3.15
N ASP A 189 17.58 2.62 4.36
CA ASP A 189 17.08 3.97 4.69
C ASP A 189 17.62 5.09 3.78
N GLU A 190 18.88 5.00 3.33
CA GLU A 190 19.46 5.95 2.38
C GLU A 190 18.91 5.78 0.95
N LYS A 191 18.72 4.54 0.48
CA LYS A 191 18.07 4.27 -0.81
C LYS A 191 16.57 4.57 -0.78
N ALA A 192 15.92 4.43 0.37
CA ALA A 192 14.52 4.80 0.56
C ALA A 192 14.35 6.32 0.36
N LEU A 193 15.26 7.15 0.88
CA LEU A 193 15.21 8.60 0.69
C LEU A 193 15.42 9.03 -0.78
N ASP A 194 16.31 8.35 -1.52
CA ASP A 194 16.48 8.59 -2.96
C ASP A 194 15.28 8.09 -3.77
N ASN A 195 14.67 6.96 -3.40
CA ASN A 195 13.47 6.45 -4.06
C ASN A 195 12.24 7.34 -3.82
N VAL A 196 12.11 7.95 -2.64
CA VAL A 196 10.99 8.86 -2.32
C VAL A 196 10.98 10.08 -3.24
N GLN A 197 12.16 10.63 -3.58
CA GLN A 197 12.26 11.76 -4.52
C GLN A 197 11.69 11.38 -5.88
N TRP A 198 12.03 10.20 -6.40
CA TRP A 198 11.52 9.71 -7.68
C TRP A 198 10.01 9.44 -7.64
N VAL A 199 9.45 9.05 -6.50
CA VAL A 199 8.00 8.92 -6.35
C VAL A 199 7.31 10.29 -6.43
N TYR A 200 7.84 11.32 -5.75
CA TYR A 200 7.31 12.69 -5.87
C TYR A 200 7.43 13.25 -7.30
N VAL A 201 8.52 12.94 -8.01
CA VAL A 201 8.68 13.28 -9.43
C VAL A 201 7.64 12.55 -10.30
N ALA A 202 7.46 11.24 -10.11
CA ALA A 202 6.50 10.45 -10.86
C ALA A 202 5.07 10.96 -10.67
N ILE A 203 4.71 11.31 -9.43
CA ILE A 203 3.41 11.91 -9.11
C ILE A 203 3.27 13.28 -9.78
N ALA A 204 4.28 14.15 -9.72
CA ALA A 204 4.23 15.46 -10.35
C ALA A 204 4.06 15.34 -11.87
N ILE A 205 4.80 14.44 -12.54
CA ILE A 205 4.66 14.17 -13.97
C ILE A 205 3.24 13.66 -14.28
N PHE A 206 2.75 12.68 -13.51
CA PHE A 206 1.40 12.13 -13.71
C PHE A 206 0.32 13.20 -13.57
N VAL A 207 0.41 14.04 -12.54
CA VAL A 207 -0.54 15.14 -12.28
C VAL A 207 -0.49 16.19 -13.40
N LEU A 208 0.69 16.52 -13.93
CA LEU A 208 0.84 17.44 -15.06
C LEU A 208 0.33 16.86 -16.39
N LEU A 209 0.54 15.56 -16.63
CA LEU A 209 -0.07 14.86 -17.76
C LEU A 209 -1.60 14.89 -17.64
N LEU A 210 -2.14 14.70 -16.44
CA LEU A 210 -3.57 14.80 -16.21
C LEU A 210 -4.08 16.24 -16.41
N ALA A 211 -3.35 17.26 -15.94
CA ALA A 211 -3.70 18.66 -16.19
C ALA A 211 -3.74 18.97 -17.70
N THR A 212 -2.80 18.40 -18.44
CA THR A 212 -2.75 18.47 -19.91
C THR A 212 -3.94 17.75 -20.54
N ALA A 213 -4.31 16.56 -20.05
CA ALA A 213 -5.49 15.84 -20.51
C ALA A 213 -6.78 16.63 -20.24
N PHE A 214 -6.93 17.25 -19.07
CA PHE A 214 -8.07 18.12 -18.72
C PHE A 214 -8.13 19.39 -19.58
N TYR A 215 -6.98 19.91 -20.00
CA TYR A 215 -6.94 21.02 -20.96
C TYR A 215 -7.47 20.61 -22.34
N PHE A 216 -7.17 19.39 -22.79
CA PHE A 216 -7.64 18.86 -24.07
C PHE A 216 -9.00 18.15 -24.02
N ALA A 217 -9.52 17.85 -22.84
CA ALA A 217 -10.82 17.21 -22.69
C ALA A 217 -11.95 18.21 -22.95
N ASP A 218 -12.93 17.80 -23.74
CA ASP A 218 -14.14 18.59 -23.99
C ASP A 218 -15.12 18.38 -22.82
N ILE A 219 -14.85 19.07 -21.72
CA ILE A 219 -15.69 19.08 -20.52
C ILE A 219 -16.80 20.12 -20.72
N PRO A 220 -18.08 19.75 -20.58
CA PRO A 220 -19.19 20.70 -20.62
C PRO A 220 -19.06 21.66 -19.44
N GLU A 221 -19.06 22.95 -19.72
CA GLU A 221 -19.03 23.97 -18.68
C GLU A 221 -20.43 24.11 -18.07
N ILE A 222 -20.51 24.28 -16.74
CA ILE A 222 -21.77 24.43 -16.02
C ILE A 222 -21.86 25.87 -15.52
N THR A 223 -22.81 26.65 -16.04
CA THR A 223 -22.95 28.07 -15.69
C THR A 223 -23.95 28.28 -14.55
N ASP A 224 -23.95 29.47 -13.95
CA ASP A 224 -24.93 29.81 -12.92
C ASP A 224 -26.36 29.84 -13.49
N ALA A 225 -26.51 30.16 -14.79
CA ALA A 225 -27.77 30.06 -15.52
C ALA A 225 -28.29 28.62 -15.62
N ASP A 226 -27.40 27.64 -15.86
CA ASP A 226 -27.77 26.22 -15.90
C ASP A 226 -28.33 25.72 -14.56
N MET A 227 -27.72 26.18 -13.46
CA MET A 227 -28.13 25.78 -12.12
C MET A 227 -29.39 26.51 -11.65
N ALA A 228 -29.59 27.77 -12.06
CA ALA A 228 -30.85 28.48 -11.83
C ALA A 228 -32.01 27.79 -12.56
N PHE A 229 -31.81 27.42 -13.83
CA PHE A 229 -32.79 26.68 -14.62
C PHE A 229 -33.15 25.32 -13.97
N GLN A 230 -32.15 24.56 -13.52
CA GLN A 230 -32.38 23.27 -12.87
C GLN A 230 -33.29 23.40 -11.64
N VAL A 231 -33.15 24.46 -10.84
CA VAL A 231 -33.99 24.74 -9.65
C VAL A 231 -35.41 25.16 -10.03
N GLU A 232 -35.55 25.94 -11.11
CA GLU A 232 -36.85 26.41 -11.61
C GLU A 232 -37.70 25.24 -12.11
N VAL A 233 -37.10 24.32 -12.87
CA VAL A 233 -37.80 23.14 -13.42
C VAL A 233 -38.10 22.07 -12.37
N THR A 234 -37.33 22.02 -11.27
CA THR A 234 -37.61 21.07 -10.16
C THR A 234 -38.75 21.54 -9.25
N HIS A 235 -39.41 22.68 -9.54
CA HIS A 235 -40.48 23.29 -8.74
C HIS A 235 -40.13 23.51 -7.25
N SER A 236 -38.84 23.46 -6.88
CA SER A 236 -38.39 24.02 -5.62
C SER A 236 -38.51 25.53 -5.71
N GLU A 237 -39.11 26.20 -4.72
CA GLU A 237 -39.04 27.66 -4.61
C GLU A 237 -37.60 28.07 -4.87
N ALA A 238 -37.35 28.78 -5.98
CA ALA A 238 -36.04 29.33 -6.26
C ALA A 238 -35.71 30.22 -5.08
N ASP A 239 -34.81 29.75 -4.21
CA ASP A 239 -34.47 30.50 -3.01
C ASP A 239 -33.55 31.64 -3.42
N ASP A 240 -34.12 32.63 -4.10
CA ASP A 240 -33.44 33.83 -4.58
C ASP A 240 -33.13 34.81 -3.43
N LYS A 241 -33.18 34.28 -2.20
CA LYS A 241 -32.71 34.92 -1.00
C LYS A 241 -31.22 35.23 -1.11
N PRO A 242 -30.77 36.33 -0.48
CA PRO A 242 -29.36 36.63 -0.34
C PRO A 242 -28.57 35.44 0.21
N PHE A 243 -27.32 35.29 -0.24
CA PHE A 243 -26.46 34.15 0.10
C PHE A 243 -26.35 33.87 1.61
N TYR A 244 -26.32 34.91 2.45
CA TYR A 244 -26.22 34.76 3.91
C TYR A 244 -27.46 34.14 4.56
N LYS A 245 -28.62 34.12 3.87
CA LYS A 245 -29.86 33.49 4.35
C LYS A 245 -29.98 32.02 3.93
N GLN A 246 -28.97 31.46 3.25
CA GLN A 246 -28.93 30.05 2.86
C GLN A 246 -28.56 29.17 4.06
N TYR A 247 -29.38 29.17 5.12
CA TYR A 247 -29.09 28.50 6.40
C TYR A 247 -28.82 27.00 6.25
N LYS A 248 -29.52 26.34 5.31
CA LYS A 248 -29.30 24.91 4.99
C LYS A 248 -27.86 24.65 4.53
N LEU A 249 -27.31 25.53 3.68
CA LEU A 249 -25.95 25.43 3.20
C LEU A 249 -24.94 25.59 4.34
N PHE A 250 -25.11 26.59 5.20
CA PHE A 250 -24.21 26.78 6.35
C PHE A 250 -24.30 25.63 7.34
N HIS A 251 -25.50 25.08 7.56
CA HIS A 251 -25.68 23.87 8.36
C HIS A 251 -24.98 22.66 7.73
N ALA A 252 -25.09 22.48 6.41
CA ALA A 252 -24.35 21.44 5.69
C ALA A 252 -22.82 21.63 5.80
N ALA A 253 -22.32 22.88 5.71
CA ALA A 253 -20.90 23.18 5.86
C ALA A 253 -20.39 22.89 7.29
N ILE A 254 -21.17 23.22 8.32
CA ILE A 254 -20.86 22.85 9.72
C ILE A 254 -20.90 21.33 9.89
N ALA A 255 -21.92 20.67 9.34
CA ALA A 255 -22.02 19.22 9.40
C ALA A 255 -20.84 18.53 8.69
N GLN A 256 -20.37 19.09 7.58
CA GLN A 256 -19.19 18.65 6.86
C GLN A 256 -17.92 18.84 7.69
N PHE A 257 -17.78 19.99 8.36
CA PHE A 257 -16.68 20.26 9.29
C PHE A 257 -16.64 19.25 10.44
N CYS A 258 -17.77 19.03 11.09
CA CYS A 258 -17.83 18.09 12.18
C CYS A 258 -17.60 16.65 11.73
N TYR A 259 -18.23 16.23 10.62
CA TYR A 259 -18.05 14.90 10.07
C TYR A 259 -16.60 14.63 9.67
N THR A 260 -15.99 15.51 8.87
CA THR A 260 -14.61 15.30 8.40
C THR A 260 -13.63 15.32 9.56
N GLY A 261 -13.83 16.22 10.53
CA GLY A 261 -13.01 16.22 11.74
C GLY A 261 -13.10 14.90 12.52
N ALA A 262 -14.31 14.36 12.69
CA ALA A 262 -14.51 13.07 13.36
C ALA A 262 -13.86 11.92 12.59
N GLN A 263 -14.08 11.85 11.28
CA GLN A 263 -13.51 10.83 10.39
C GLN A 263 -11.98 10.80 10.48
N VAL A 264 -11.33 11.97 10.35
CA VAL A 264 -9.87 12.07 10.41
C VAL A 264 -9.37 11.69 11.81
N ALA A 265 -10.08 12.07 12.87
CA ALA A 265 -9.70 11.70 14.24
C ALA A 265 -9.82 10.19 14.51
N PHE A 266 -10.87 9.53 14.03
CA PHE A 266 -10.99 8.07 14.12
C PHE A 266 -9.89 7.37 13.32
N ALA A 267 -9.64 7.81 12.09
CA ALA A 267 -8.61 7.23 11.24
C ALA A 267 -7.20 7.44 11.80
N ALA A 268 -6.83 8.67 12.16
CA ALA A 268 -5.52 9.00 12.69
C ALA A 268 -5.27 8.42 14.09
N GLY A 269 -6.33 8.29 14.90
CA GLY A 269 -6.29 7.67 16.22
C GLY A 269 -6.31 6.14 16.20
N PHE A 270 -6.63 5.52 15.06
CA PHE A 270 -6.90 4.08 14.96
C PHE A 270 -5.76 3.22 15.50
N ILE A 271 -4.52 3.49 15.07
CA ILE A 271 -3.36 2.69 15.45
C ILE A 271 -3.12 2.79 16.96
N ASN A 272 -3.14 4.00 17.51
CA ASN A 272 -2.92 4.23 18.95
C ASN A 272 -4.05 3.67 19.81
N TYR A 273 -5.29 3.73 19.31
CA TYR A 273 -6.43 3.08 19.93
C TYR A 273 -6.31 1.55 19.89
N SER A 274 -5.87 0.99 18.77
CA SER A 274 -5.57 -0.44 18.64
C SER A 274 -4.49 -0.88 19.62
N ASP A 275 -3.42 -0.11 19.80
CA ASP A 275 -2.36 -0.43 20.77
C ASP A 275 -2.85 -0.28 22.21
N PHE A 276 -3.68 0.73 22.51
CA PHE A 276 -4.27 0.95 23.82
C PHE A 276 -5.29 -0.14 24.22
N THR A 277 -6.13 -0.58 23.27
CA THR A 277 -7.16 -1.59 23.55
C THR A 277 -6.57 -2.97 23.84
N LYS A 278 -5.34 -3.23 23.39
CA LYS A 278 -4.59 -4.46 23.66
C LYS A 278 -3.10 -4.15 23.83
N PRO A 279 -2.66 -3.87 25.07
CA PRO A 279 -1.24 -3.65 25.35
C PRO A 279 -0.38 -4.83 24.86
N GLY A 280 0.72 -4.53 24.14
CA GLY A 280 1.58 -5.54 23.54
C GLY A 280 1.17 -6.00 22.12
N ARG A 281 0.10 -5.45 21.54
CA ARG A 281 -0.21 -5.60 20.11
C ARG A 281 0.89 -4.92 19.28
N SER A 282 1.48 -5.65 18.34
CA SER A 282 2.56 -5.10 17.50
C SER A 282 2.06 -3.96 16.61
N SER A 283 2.89 -2.94 16.37
CA SER A 283 2.55 -1.83 15.46
C SER A 283 2.27 -2.32 14.03
N SER A 284 2.83 -3.46 13.62
CA SER A 284 2.50 -4.12 12.34
C SER A 284 1.06 -4.63 12.31
N THR A 285 0.60 -5.26 13.39
CA THR A 285 -0.80 -5.73 13.51
C THR A 285 -1.77 -4.56 13.49
N SER A 286 -1.50 -3.49 14.23
CA SER A 286 -2.36 -2.30 14.25
C SER A 286 -2.42 -1.60 12.88
N SER A 287 -1.31 -1.56 12.13
CA SER A 287 -1.30 -1.08 10.75
C SER A 287 -2.10 -1.98 9.79
N LYS A 288 -2.02 -3.32 9.92
CA LYS A 288 -2.83 -4.26 9.13
C LYS A 288 -4.32 -4.14 9.44
N LEU A 289 -4.66 -3.97 10.71
CA LEU A 289 -6.04 -3.71 11.15
C LEU A 289 -6.55 -2.37 10.61
N PHE A 290 -5.71 -1.33 10.60
CA PHE A 290 -6.07 -0.05 9.99
C PHE A 290 -6.31 -0.17 8.48
N ALA A 291 -5.45 -0.88 7.76
CA ALA A 291 -5.65 -1.17 6.34
C ALA A 291 -6.96 -1.94 6.09
N GLY A 292 -7.27 -2.92 6.94
CA GLY A 292 -8.56 -3.62 6.92
C GLY A 292 -9.75 -2.69 7.18
N ALA A 293 -9.61 -1.74 8.09
CA ALA A 293 -10.66 -0.76 8.41
C ALA A 293 -10.87 0.25 7.27
N GLN A 294 -9.80 0.66 6.59
CA GLN A 294 -9.87 1.45 5.34
C GLN A 294 -10.52 0.64 4.20
N GLY A 295 -10.26 -0.68 4.14
CA GLY A 295 -10.98 -1.60 3.25
C GLY A 295 -12.47 -1.67 3.56
N ALA A 296 -12.85 -1.71 4.85
CA ALA A 296 -14.24 -1.67 5.27
C ALA A 296 -14.91 -0.32 4.92
N PHE A 297 -14.20 0.80 5.10
CA PHE A 297 -14.65 2.12 4.65
C PHE A 297 -14.91 2.14 3.13
N ALA A 298 -13.98 1.62 2.33
CA ALA A 298 -14.14 1.52 0.87
C ALA A 298 -15.33 0.63 0.48
N LEU A 299 -15.47 -0.54 1.11
CA LEU A 299 -16.60 -1.44 0.91
C LEU A 299 -17.93 -0.77 1.28
N GLY A 300 -17.96 -0.02 2.39
CA GLY A 300 -19.11 0.75 2.83
C GLY A 300 -19.59 1.74 1.77
N ARG A 301 -18.68 2.35 1.01
CA ARG A 301 -19.05 3.26 -0.10
C ARG A 301 -19.79 2.52 -1.21
N PHE A 302 -19.33 1.33 -1.60
CA PHE A 302 -20.00 0.53 -2.62
C PHE A 302 -21.37 0.02 -2.14
N VAL A 303 -21.43 -0.50 -0.91
CA VAL A 303 -22.68 -0.99 -0.32
C VAL A 303 -23.69 0.13 -0.17
N GLY A 304 -23.28 1.27 0.40
CA GLY A 304 -24.15 2.42 0.59
C GLY A 304 -24.60 3.05 -0.74
N SER A 305 -23.73 3.12 -1.75
CA SER A 305 -24.12 3.51 -3.12
C SER A 305 -25.18 2.56 -3.68
N GLY A 306 -24.99 1.24 -3.51
CA GLY A 306 -25.95 0.22 -3.92
C GLY A 306 -27.31 0.38 -3.21
N LEU A 307 -27.31 0.70 -1.92
CA LEU A 307 -28.55 0.97 -1.16
C LEU A 307 -29.26 2.23 -1.65
N MET A 308 -28.53 3.29 -2.01
CA MET A 308 -29.10 4.54 -2.55
C MET A 308 -29.79 4.36 -3.91
N ARG A 309 -29.56 3.24 -4.60
CA ARG A 309 -30.32 2.90 -5.83
C ARG A 309 -31.78 2.57 -5.54
N TYR A 310 -32.08 2.03 -4.36
CA TYR A 310 -33.40 1.53 -3.97
C TYR A 310 -34.07 2.36 -2.87
N ILE A 311 -33.27 2.97 -1.99
CA ILE A 311 -33.73 3.76 -0.84
C ILE A 311 -33.37 5.22 -1.07
N ARG A 312 -34.25 6.16 -0.67
CA ARG A 312 -33.95 7.60 -0.77
C ARG A 312 -32.65 7.92 -0.01
N PRO A 313 -31.68 8.62 -0.64
CA PRO A 313 -30.35 8.87 -0.05
C PRO A 313 -30.36 9.47 1.35
N ARG A 314 -31.34 10.33 1.69
CA ARG A 314 -31.45 10.93 3.02
C ARG A 314 -31.69 9.92 4.15
N TYR A 315 -32.38 8.80 3.88
CA TYR A 315 -32.65 7.77 4.89
C TYR A 315 -31.41 6.90 5.08
N VAL A 316 -30.70 6.61 3.98
CA VAL A 316 -29.38 5.94 4.03
C VAL A 316 -28.41 6.78 4.85
N PHE A 317 -28.35 8.09 4.59
CA PHE A 317 -27.52 9.03 5.35
C PHE A 317 -27.87 9.07 6.85
N LEU A 318 -29.16 9.17 7.18
CA LEU A 318 -29.60 9.15 8.58
C LEU A 318 -29.22 7.84 9.27
N ALA A 319 -29.47 6.70 8.63
CA ALA A 319 -29.16 5.39 9.18
C ALA A 319 -27.64 5.23 9.40
N PHE A 320 -26.84 5.51 8.38
CA PHE A 320 -25.38 5.36 8.45
C PHE A 320 -24.78 6.25 9.53
N LEU A 321 -25.13 7.54 9.56
CA LEU A 321 -24.59 8.47 10.56
C LEU A 321 -25.07 8.14 11.98
N THR A 322 -26.30 7.64 12.14
CA THR A 322 -26.81 7.14 13.43
C THR A 322 -26.00 5.92 13.89
N LEU A 323 -25.71 4.98 12.98
CA LEU A 323 -24.93 3.79 13.30
C LEU A 323 -23.48 4.16 13.66
N CYS A 324 -22.88 5.17 13.04
CA CYS A 324 -21.58 5.70 13.47
C CYS A 324 -21.61 6.13 14.95
N ILE A 325 -22.63 6.88 15.36
CA ILE A 325 -22.78 7.33 16.77
C ILE A 325 -23.00 6.14 17.70
N VAL A 326 -23.92 5.24 17.34
CA VAL A 326 -24.25 4.06 18.15
C VAL A 326 -23.02 3.17 18.37
N PHE A 327 -22.26 2.88 17.32
CA PHE A 327 -21.06 2.04 17.42
C PHE A 327 -19.83 2.78 17.99
N SER A 328 -19.84 4.12 18.00
CA SER A 328 -18.82 4.90 18.73
C SER A 328 -18.90 4.70 20.26
N GLY A 329 -20.09 4.46 20.81
CA GLY A 329 -20.26 4.16 22.24
C GLY A 329 -19.46 2.93 22.72
N PRO A 330 -19.62 1.76 22.05
CA PRO A 330 -18.77 0.60 22.25
C PRO A 330 -17.28 0.86 21.99
N VAL A 331 -16.90 1.70 21.03
CA VAL A 331 -15.48 2.07 20.83
C VAL A 331 -14.91 2.76 22.09
N ILE A 332 -15.68 3.58 22.80
CA ILE A 332 -15.20 4.25 24.01
C ILE A 332 -14.99 3.25 25.17
N THR A 333 -15.87 2.24 25.27
CA THR A 333 -15.98 1.37 26.46
C THR A 333 -15.30 0.00 26.29
N GLN A 334 -15.34 -0.58 25.10
CA GLN A 334 -14.83 -1.91 24.83
C GLN A 334 -13.33 -1.90 24.56
N ARG A 335 -12.67 -3.02 24.85
CA ARG A 335 -11.22 -3.21 24.65
C ARG A 335 -10.99 -4.45 23.79
N GLU A 336 -9.72 -4.83 23.64
CA GLU A 336 -9.30 -6.00 22.86
C GLU A 336 -9.77 -5.95 21.40
N ASN A 337 -9.99 -7.10 20.77
CA ASN A 337 -10.48 -7.18 19.40
C ASN A 337 -11.90 -6.61 19.25
N THR A 338 -12.71 -6.62 20.30
CA THR A 338 -14.07 -6.06 20.28
C THR A 338 -14.03 -4.56 20.05
N GLY A 339 -13.20 -3.83 20.80
CA GLY A 339 -13.04 -2.38 20.66
C GLY A 339 -12.59 -1.99 19.25
N VAL A 340 -11.66 -2.74 18.65
CA VAL A 340 -11.19 -2.51 17.27
C VAL A 340 -12.25 -2.87 16.24
N ALA A 341 -12.97 -3.98 16.41
CA ALA A 341 -14.05 -4.39 15.50
C ALA A 341 -15.18 -3.35 15.46
N MET A 342 -15.53 -2.75 16.61
CA MET A 342 -16.52 -1.66 16.63
C MET A 342 -16.04 -0.44 15.84
N LEU A 343 -14.72 -0.15 15.88
CA LEU A 343 -14.15 0.95 15.10
C LEU A 343 -14.16 0.65 13.59
N PHE A 344 -13.97 -0.60 13.16
CA PHE A 344 -14.21 -1.02 11.77
C PHE A 344 -15.64 -0.72 11.32
N VAL A 345 -16.62 -1.03 12.19
CA VAL A 345 -18.03 -0.80 11.91
C VAL A 345 -18.33 0.70 11.79
N VAL A 346 -17.74 1.54 12.65
CA VAL A 346 -17.85 3.01 12.54
C VAL A 346 -17.31 3.48 11.19
N LEU A 347 -16.10 3.08 10.80
CA LEU A 347 -15.50 3.47 9.52
C LEU A 347 -16.33 2.97 8.32
N PHE A 348 -16.89 1.76 8.38
CA PHE A 348 -17.79 1.27 7.34
C PHE A 348 -19.00 2.20 7.14
N PHE A 349 -19.63 2.67 8.22
CA PHE A 349 -20.80 3.55 8.11
C PHE A 349 -20.44 5.03 7.82
N GLU A 350 -19.22 5.48 8.14
CA GLU A 350 -18.77 6.82 7.77
C GLU A 350 -18.69 6.99 6.24
N SER A 351 -18.33 5.92 5.54
CA SER A 351 -18.09 5.84 4.09
C SER A 351 -18.90 6.79 3.18
N VAL A 352 -20.24 6.81 3.31
CA VAL A 352 -21.17 7.57 2.45
C VAL A 352 -21.55 8.95 2.97
N CYS A 353 -21.16 9.30 4.20
CA CYS A 353 -21.63 10.51 4.86
C CYS A 353 -21.08 11.77 4.17
N PHE A 354 -19.78 11.83 3.86
CA PHE A 354 -19.16 12.95 3.13
C PHE A 354 -19.87 13.29 1.80
N PRO A 355 -19.92 12.39 0.81
CA PRO A 355 -20.56 12.69 -0.48
C PRO A 355 -22.03 13.07 -0.33
N THR A 356 -22.73 12.48 0.65
CA THR A 356 -24.15 12.72 0.82
C THR A 356 -24.42 14.08 1.47
N ILE A 357 -23.59 14.52 2.43
CA ILE A 357 -23.66 15.90 2.97
C ILE A 357 -23.46 16.91 1.84
N VAL A 358 -22.46 16.69 0.99
CA VAL A 358 -22.16 17.56 -0.14
C VAL A 358 -23.32 17.62 -1.13
N ALA A 359 -23.82 16.49 -1.61
CA ALA A 359 -24.94 16.47 -2.56
C ALA A 359 -26.23 17.08 -1.99
N LEU A 360 -26.61 16.72 -0.77
CA LEU A 360 -27.83 17.26 -0.14
C LEU A 360 -27.70 18.75 0.17
N GLY A 361 -26.50 19.19 0.58
CA GLY A 361 -26.21 20.60 0.89
C GLY A 361 -26.27 21.51 -0.34
N MET A 362 -26.00 20.96 -1.53
CA MET A 362 -26.04 21.71 -2.79
C MET A 362 -27.44 21.81 -3.41
N ARG A 363 -28.41 20.96 -3.01
CA ARG A 363 -29.77 21.01 -3.58
C ARG A 363 -30.43 22.36 -3.34
N GLY A 364 -31.07 22.92 -4.37
CA GLY A 364 -31.87 24.15 -4.25
C GLY A 364 -31.07 25.45 -4.06
N LEU A 365 -29.76 25.47 -4.33
CA LEU A 365 -28.95 26.70 -4.25
C LEU A 365 -28.95 27.56 -5.52
N GLY A 366 -29.33 26.98 -6.67
CA GLY A 366 -29.40 27.70 -7.94
C GLY A 366 -28.09 28.39 -8.30
N ARG A 367 -28.15 29.69 -8.59
CA ARG A 367 -26.97 30.55 -8.86
C ARG A 367 -25.93 30.55 -7.74
N HIS A 368 -26.29 30.18 -6.51
CA HIS A 368 -25.36 30.14 -5.39
C HIS A 368 -24.57 28.83 -5.30
N THR A 369 -24.84 27.83 -6.13
CA THR A 369 -24.25 26.48 -5.99
C THR A 369 -22.71 26.48 -6.11
N LYS A 370 -22.11 27.23 -7.06
CA LYS A 370 -20.65 27.38 -7.16
C LYS A 370 -20.05 27.94 -5.86
N ARG A 371 -20.71 28.95 -5.26
CA ARG A 371 -20.29 29.56 -4.00
C ARG A 371 -20.50 28.61 -2.83
N GLY A 372 -21.65 27.94 -2.78
CA GLY A 372 -22.03 27.04 -1.71
C GLY A 372 -21.11 25.83 -1.60
N SER A 373 -20.72 25.24 -2.73
CA SER A 373 -19.72 24.18 -2.77
C SER A 373 -18.44 24.59 -2.02
N GLY A 374 -17.93 25.79 -2.27
CA GLY A 374 -16.74 26.31 -1.60
C GLY A 374 -16.84 26.36 -0.07
N TYR A 375 -18.02 26.67 0.48
CA TYR A 375 -18.24 26.66 1.93
C TYR A 375 -18.35 25.23 2.49
N ILE A 376 -19.02 24.33 1.79
CA ILE A 376 -19.12 22.92 2.22
C ILE A 376 -17.73 22.27 2.20
N VAL A 377 -16.98 22.42 1.09
CA VAL A 377 -15.61 21.89 0.96
C VAL A 377 -14.63 22.63 1.88
N GLY A 378 -14.84 23.91 2.17
CA GLY A 378 -14.10 24.62 3.22
C GLY A 378 -14.27 23.97 4.61
N GLY A 379 -15.41 23.30 4.84
CA GLY A 379 -15.66 22.51 6.04
C GLY A 379 -14.66 21.38 6.26
N VAL A 380 -14.01 20.85 5.22
CA VAL A 380 -12.98 19.80 5.33
C VAL A 380 -11.85 20.16 6.31
N ALA A 381 -11.64 21.45 6.58
CA ALA A 381 -10.78 21.97 7.63
C ALA A 381 -11.03 21.41 9.05
N GLY A 382 -12.18 20.77 9.30
CA GLY A 382 -12.41 20.03 10.53
C GLY A 382 -11.31 18.99 10.83
N GLY A 383 -10.71 18.41 9.78
CA GLY A 383 -9.55 17.51 9.91
C GLY A 383 -8.28 18.16 10.47
N ALA A 384 -8.17 19.49 10.45
CA ALA A 384 -7.06 20.21 11.10
C ALA A 384 -7.33 20.49 12.59
N VAL A 385 -8.59 20.44 13.01
CA VAL A 385 -9.03 20.92 14.34
C VAL A 385 -9.34 19.76 15.28
N VAL A 386 -10.13 18.78 14.83
CA VAL A 386 -10.66 17.72 15.68
C VAL A 386 -9.58 16.70 16.12
N PRO A 387 -8.67 16.22 15.24
CA PRO A 387 -7.65 15.26 15.66
C PRO A 387 -6.71 15.78 16.76
N PRO A 388 -6.18 17.02 16.71
CA PRO A 388 -5.40 17.58 17.81
C PRO A 388 -6.17 17.63 19.14
N ILE A 389 -7.46 17.97 19.12
CA ILE A 389 -8.31 17.96 20.32
C ILE A 389 -8.43 16.53 20.86
N ALA A 390 -8.71 15.56 19.99
CA ALA A 390 -8.82 14.15 20.38
C ALA A 390 -7.50 13.62 20.96
N PHE A 391 -6.35 13.96 20.37
CA PHE A 391 -5.04 13.55 20.85
C PHE A 391 -4.65 14.22 22.17
N ALA A 392 -4.97 15.49 22.38
CA ALA A 392 -4.79 16.13 23.68
C ALA A 392 -5.60 15.45 24.80
N VAL A 393 -6.81 14.97 24.47
CA VAL A 393 -7.61 14.16 25.41
C VAL A 393 -7.00 12.76 25.58
N ALA A 394 -6.44 12.17 24.52
CA ALA A 394 -5.76 10.88 24.59
C ALA A 394 -4.54 10.91 25.51
N ASP A 395 -3.74 11.97 25.45
CA ASP A 395 -2.53 12.15 26.27
C ASP A 395 -2.88 12.33 27.76
N SER A 396 -4.03 12.94 28.07
CA SER A 396 -4.43 13.23 29.45
C SER A 396 -5.33 12.16 30.09
N LYS A 397 -6.19 11.50 29.30
CA LYS A 397 -7.23 10.57 29.79
C LYS A 397 -7.20 9.18 29.14
N GLY A 398 -6.30 8.95 28.19
CA GLY A 398 -6.15 7.68 27.46
C GLY A 398 -6.95 7.60 26.16
N ASN A 399 -6.46 6.78 25.22
CA ASN A 399 -6.99 6.66 23.86
C ASN A 399 -8.45 6.21 23.75
N GLY A 400 -8.99 5.48 24.74
CA GLY A 400 -10.41 5.09 24.76
C GLY A 400 -11.34 6.27 25.00
N ILE A 401 -11.05 7.10 26.00
CA ILE A 401 -11.87 8.29 26.33
C ILE A 401 -11.72 9.36 25.24
N ALA A 402 -10.58 9.44 24.57
CA ALA A 402 -10.37 10.33 23.43
C ALA A 402 -11.41 10.16 22.32
N MET A 403 -11.96 8.94 22.14
CA MET A 403 -12.99 8.65 21.13
C MET A 403 -14.35 9.31 21.41
N VAL A 404 -14.55 9.89 22.61
CA VAL A 404 -15.69 10.76 22.89
C VAL A 404 -15.66 12.01 22.01
N VAL A 405 -14.48 12.56 21.74
CA VAL A 405 -14.32 13.79 20.94
C VAL A 405 -14.91 13.60 19.54
N PRO A 406 -14.44 12.65 18.70
CA PRO A 406 -15.02 12.45 17.37
C PRO A 406 -16.50 12.05 17.43
N MET A 407 -16.94 11.29 18.44
CA MET A 407 -18.37 11.00 18.63
C MET A 407 -19.22 12.26 18.82
N MET A 408 -18.76 13.23 19.61
CA MET A 408 -19.50 14.50 19.81
C MET A 408 -19.58 15.32 18.52
N PHE A 409 -18.53 15.30 17.70
CA PHE A 409 -18.57 15.92 16.37
C PHE A 409 -19.50 15.16 15.42
N LEU A 410 -19.58 13.83 15.48
CA LEU A 410 -20.59 13.07 14.74
C LEU A 410 -22.02 13.45 15.17
N VAL A 411 -22.27 13.63 16.47
CA VAL A 411 -23.57 14.10 16.98
C VAL A 411 -23.91 15.49 16.43
N ALA A 412 -22.94 16.40 16.38
CA ALA A 412 -23.14 17.72 15.77
C ALA A 412 -23.49 17.59 14.27
N SER A 413 -22.80 16.74 13.52
CA SER A 413 -23.12 16.45 12.11
C SER A 413 -24.50 15.80 11.95
N TRP A 414 -24.90 14.94 12.88
CA TRP A 414 -26.18 14.23 12.87
C TRP A 414 -27.39 15.15 12.97
N THR A 415 -27.25 16.35 13.54
CA THR A 415 -28.29 17.38 13.50
C THR A 415 -28.74 17.72 12.08
N TYR A 416 -27.80 17.73 11.11
CA TYR A 416 -28.12 17.97 9.70
C TYR A 416 -28.89 16.79 9.10
N ALA A 417 -28.49 15.55 9.42
CA ALA A 417 -29.20 14.35 9.01
C ALA A 417 -30.65 14.33 9.51
N LEU A 418 -30.89 14.75 10.76
CA LEU A 418 -32.24 14.90 11.29
C LEU A 418 -33.04 15.96 10.53
N CYS A 419 -32.44 17.14 10.28
CA CYS A 419 -33.13 18.21 9.57
C CYS A 419 -33.55 17.80 8.15
N VAL A 420 -32.66 17.19 7.35
CA VAL A 420 -32.98 16.76 5.97
C VAL A 420 -34.01 15.63 5.90
N ASN A 421 -34.29 14.93 7.00
CA ASN A 421 -35.30 13.87 7.07
C ASN A 421 -36.63 14.34 7.65
N PHE A 422 -36.62 15.22 8.66
CA PHE A 422 -37.82 15.53 9.46
C PHE A 422 -38.27 16.99 9.38
N VAL A 423 -37.41 17.93 9.02
CA VAL A 423 -37.77 19.36 8.95
C VAL A 423 -38.25 19.71 7.55
N PRO A 424 -39.53 20.12 7.34
CA PRO A 424 -40.09 20.36 6.01
C PRO A 424 -39.25 21.30 5.14
N LYS A 425 -38.74 22.40 5.74
CA LYS A 425 -37.87 23.38 5.04
C LYS A 425 -36.60 22.77 4.41
N TYR A 426 -36.09 21.66 4.94
CA TYR A 426 -34.94 20.95 4.38
C TYR A 426 -35.41 19.80 3.50
N ARG A 427 -36.37 19.02 4.02
CA ARG A 427 -36.91 17.80 3.43
C ARG A 427 -37.54 18.03 2.06
N ASP A 428 -38.39 19.04 1.93
CA ASP A 428 -39.20 19.26 0.73
C ASP A 428 -38.34 19.78 -0.43
N VAL A 429 -37.35 20.63 -0.13
CA VAL A 429 -36.34 21.09 -1.10
C VAL A 429 -35.44 19.95 -1.55
N VAL A 430 -35.15 18.98 -0.68
CA VAL A 430 -34.40 17.80 -1.08
C VAL A 430 -35.31 16.92 -1.95
N ASP A 431 -36.52 16.56 -1.52
CA ASP A 431 -37.36 15.61 -2.26
C ASP A 431 -37.78 16.08 -3.65
N SER A 432 -37.95 17.38 -3.88
CA SER A 432 -38.35 17.91 -5.19
C SER A 432 -37.39 17.48 -6.32
N PHE A 433 -36.09 17.36 -6.03
CA PHE A 433 -35.07 16.90 -6.98
C PHE A 433 -35.09 15.38 -7.21
N GLY A 434 -35.75 14.60 -6.34
CA GLY A 434 -35.92 13.15 -6.51
C GLY A 434 -37.08 12.76 -7.43
N GLU A 435 -38.01 13.68 -7.67
CA GLU A 435 -39.24 13.46 -8.44
C GLU A 435 -39.14 14.01 -9.87
N THR A 436 -38.03 14.65 -10.24
CA THR A 436 -37.85 15.23 -11.59
C THR A 436 -37.57 14.21 -12.68
N GLU A 437 -38.13 14.44 -13.86
CA GLU A 437 -37.91 13.64 -15.08
C GLU A 437 -36.81 14.20 -16.01
N ILE A 438 -36.17 15.32 -15.64
CA ILE A 438 -35.12 15.99 -16.42
C ILE A 438 -33.97 15.01 -16.73
N GLY A 439 -33.70 14.79 -18.02
CA GLY A 439 -32.62 13.90 -18.50
C GLY A 439 -32.88 12.39 -18.35
N ILE A 440 -34.12 11.99 -18.00
CA ILE A 440 -34.55 10.58 -17.80
C ILE A 440 -35.47 10.10 -18.94
N THR A 441 -36.40 10.93 -19.41
CA THR A 441 -37.26 10.64 -20.58
C THR A 441 -36.72 11.34 -21.83
N ASP A 442 -36.62 10.60 -22.95
CA ASP A 442 -36.39 11.18 -24.28
C ASP A 442 -37.67 11.92 -24.70
N HIS A 443 -37.89 13.13 -24.19
CA HIS A 443 -38.85 14.02 -24.81
C HIS A 443 -38.26 14.58 -26.10
N SER A 444 -38.57 13.87 -27.19
CA SER A 444 -38.55 14.40 -28.56
C SER A 444 -39.08 15.83 -28.59
N ASP A 445 -38.20 16.79 -28.82
CA ASP A 445 -38.29 18.03 -29.62
C ASP A 445 -39.55 18.94 -29.62
N GLU A 446 -40.66 18.64 -28.94
CA GLU A 446 -41.93 19.34 -29.19
C GLU A 446 -42.34 20.34 -28.09
N LYS A 447 -41.99 20.10 -26.81
CA LYS A 447 -42.24 21.09 -25.74
C LYS A 447 -41.13 22.14 -25.60
N ILE A 448 -39.89 21.81 -25.97
CA ILE A 448 -38.73 22.71 -25.82
C ILE A 448 -38.73 23.82 -26.89
N ARG A 449 -39.26 23.54 -28.08
CA ARG A 449 -39.43 24.55 -29.17
C ARG A 449 -40.49 25.61 -28.85
N ASN A 450 -41.48 25.29 -28.02
CA ASN A 450 -42.55 26.22 -27.68
C ASN A 450 -42.17 27.22 -26.57
N ALA A 451 -41.11 26.95 -25.79
CA ALA A 451 -40.57 27.91 -24.81
C ALA A 451 -39.48 28.82 -25.41
N THR A 452 -38.74 28.35 -26.40
CA THR A 452 -37.74 29.17 -27.13
C THR A 452 -38.38 30.19 -28.07
N THR A 453 -39.58 29.91 -28.58
CA THR A 453 -40.33 30.85 -29.44
C THR A 453 -40.97 32.02 -28.68
N SER A 454 -41.11 31.94 -27.35
CA SER A 454 -41.58 33.07 -26.53
C SER A 454 -40.49 34.09 -26.19
N GLU A 455 -39.22 33.68 -26.08
CA GLU A 455 -38.11 34.61 -25.83
C GLU A 455 -37.61 35.30 -27.12
N GLU A 456 -37.71 34.63 -28.27
CA GLU A 456 -37.30 35.22 -29.56
C GLU A 456 -38.25 36.34 -30.04
N LYS A 457 -39.52 36.34 -29.60
CA LYS A 457 -40.46 37.45 -29.87
C LYS A 457 -40.34 38.63 -28.90
N ALA A 458 -39.73 38.45 -27.72
CA ALA A 458 -39.48 39.54 -26.78
C ALA A 458 -38.22 40.36 -27.13
N GLY A 459 -37.27 39.76 -27.85
CA GLY A 459 -36.00 40.40 -28.22
C GLY A 459 -36.04 41.33 -29.45
N VAL A 460 -37.12 41.33 -30.24
CA VAL A 460 -37.22 42.12 -31.49
C VAL A 460 -38.00 43.44 -31.31
N ALA A 461 -38.67 43.66 -30.17
CA ALA A 461 -39.50 44.85 -29.94
C ALA A 461 -38.84 45.96 -29.09
N SER A 462 -37.54 45.89 -28.79
CA SER A 462 -36.83 46.91 -28.00
C SER A 462 -35.59 47.43 -28.72
N ALA A 463 -35.79 47.99 -29.92
CA ALA A 463 -34.76 48.74 -30.63
C ALA A 463 -35.34 49.88 -31.47
N VAL A 464 -36.31 50.65 -30.95
CA VAL A 464 -36.68 51.96 -31.51
C VAL A 464 -37.14 52.90 -30.37
N THR A 465 -36.65 54.14 -30.42
CA THR A 465 -37.05 55.37 -29.71
C THR A 465 -36.57 55.61 -28.26
N LYS A 466 -35.53 56.44 -28.18
CA LYS A 466 -35.25 57.39 -27.10
C LYS A 466 -36.14 58.64 -27.26
N GLU A 467 -36.37 59.29 -26.12
CA GLU A 467 -36.67 60.70 -25.87
C GLU A 467 -38.12 61.23 -25.73
N HIS A 468 -38.25 61.97 -24.61
CA HIS A 468 -39.16 63.07 -24.26
C HIS A 468 -40.52 62.85 -23.56
N HIS A 469 -40.53 63.39 -22.32
CA HIS A 469 -41.56 64.18 -21.63
C HIS A 469 -42.83 63.51 -21.05
N GLY A 470 -43.10 63.89 -19.79
CA GLY A 470 -44.41 64.46 -19.42
C GLY A 470 -45.23 63.71 -18.37
N ALA A 471 -45.37 64.35 -17.21
CA ALA A 471 -46.44 64.31 -16.21
C ALA A 471 -47.73 63.47 -16.45
N GLY A 472 -48.29 62.94 -15.36
CA GLY A 472 -49.74 62.70 -15.26
C GLY A 472 -50.13 61.55 -14.35
N ALA A 473 -50.73 61.88 -13.20
CA ALA A 473 -51.48 60.95 -12.37
C ALA A 473 -52.68 60.35 -13.13
N HIS A 474 -53.12 59.13 -12.78
CA HIS A 474 -54.53 58.79 -12.55
C HIS A 474 -54.66 57.36 -12.00
N ALA A 475 -55.46 57.24 -10.94
CA ALA A 475 -55.91 56.02 -10.32
C ALA A 475 -56.96 55.30 -11.19
N CYS A 476 -57.03 53.96 -11.09
CA CYS A 476 -58.29 53.24 -11.19
C CYS A 476 -58.22 51.91 -10.42
N ALA A 477 -59.11 51.76 -9.44
CA ALA A 477 -59.32 50.57 -8.65
C ALA A 477 -60.44 49.73 -9.27
N VAL A 478 -60.32 48.38 -9.26
CA VAL A 478 -61.47 47.47 -9.29
C VAL A 478 -61.14 46.17 -8.49
N THR A 479 -61.69 46.13 -7.28
CA THR A 479 -62.35 45.01 -6.57
C THR A 479 -62.15 43.54 -6.95
N SER A 480 -61.77 42.75 -5.92
CA SER A 480 -62.43 41.55 -5.37
C SER A 480 -63.17 40.58 -6.32
N LEU A 481 -62.80 39.29 -6.25
CA LEU A 481 -63.77 38.19 -6.09
C LEU A 481 -63.08 36.90 -5.60
N ALA A 482 -63.28 36.62 -4.32
CA ALA A 482 -63.24 35.27 -3.78
C ALA A 482 -64.49 34.51 -4.25
N SER A 483 -64.34 33.28 -4.71
CA SER A 483 -65.45 32.32 -4.74
C SER A 483 -64.99 30.94 -4.25
N ARG A 484 -65.45 30.61 -3.04
CA ARG A 484 -65.67 29.23 -2.59
C ARG A 484 -66.93 28.73 -3.31
N GLN A 485 -66.89 27.53 -3.87
CA GLN A 485 -68.08 26.68 -3.90
C GLN A 485 -67.75 25.27 -3.44
N HIS A 486 -68.50 24.88 -2.40
CA HIS A 486 -68.76 23.54 -1.95
C HIS A 486 -69.33 22.67 -3.08
N GLN A 487 -68.82 21.44 -3.21
CA GLN A 487 -69.69 20.31 -3.51
C GLN A 487 -69.42 19.18 -2.50
N GLN A 488 -70.54 18.67 -1.99
CA GLN A 488 -70.68 17.78 -0.85
C GLN A 488 -70.68 16.32 -1.33
N PHE A 489 -70.24 15.44 -0.43
CA PHE A 489 -70.09 13.98 -0.51
C PHE A 489 -71.22 13.18 -1.17
N PRO A 490 -70.92 11.90 -1.49
CA PRO A 490 -71.64 10.84 -0.77
C PRO A 490 -70.69 9.92 0.02
N GLN A 491 -71.07 9.69 1.27
CA GLN A 491 -70.62 8.57 2.08
C GLN A 491 -71.16 7.27 1.49
N ASN A 492 -70.30 6.26 1.32
CA ASN A 492 -70.65 4.91 1.77
C ASN A 492 -69.38 4.09 2.06
N SER A 493 -69.42 3.52 3.26
CA SER A 493 -68.44 2.71 3.99
C SER A 493 -68.15 1.34 3.37
N ARG A 494 -66.89 0.84 3.49
CA ARG A 494 -66.50 -0.30 4.37
C ARG A 494 -65.03 -0.77 4.14
N VAL A 495 -64.23 -0.71 5.21
CA VAL A 495 -63.26 -1.73 5.74
C VAL A 495 -62.10 -2.14 4.80
N ALA A 496 -60.79 -1.94 5.08
CA ALA A 496 -60.04 -2.26 6.29
C ALA A 496 -58.66 -1.56 6.42
N ASN A 497 -58.34 -1.21 7.67
CA ASN A 497 -57.05 -1.27 8.39
C ASN A 497 -55.88 -0.29 8.13
N ASN A 498 -55.79 0.65 9.08
CA ASN A 498 -54.59 1.18 9.73
C ASN A 498 -53.55 0.09 10.08
N GLN A 499 -52.27 0.32 9.79
CA GLN A 499 -51.09 0.00 10.65
C GLN A 499 -49.78 0.53 10.01
N VAL A 500 -49.32 1.75 10.37
CA VAL A 500 -47.89 2.16 10.24
C VAL A 500 -47.45 3.06 11.41
N ALA A 501 -48.06 2.91 12.59
CA ALA A 501 -47.74 3.72 13.77
C ALA A 501 -47.56 2.84 15.01
N SER A 502 -46.55 1.96 15.00
CA SER A 502 -46.01 1.30 16.20
C SER A 502 -44.82 0.41 15.84
N MET A 503 -43.59 0.95 15.87
CA MET A 503 -42.40 0.12 16.07
C MET A 503 -41.24 0.97 16.61
N PHE A 504 -41.41 1.43 17.85
CA PHE A 504 -40.30 1.69 18.76
C PHE A 504 -40.38 0.67 19.91
N LEU A 505 -39.21 0.10 20.23
CA LEU A 505 -38.86 -0.63 21.45
C LEU A 505 -39.41 -2.07 21.64
N GLY A 506 -38.50 -3.04 21.46
CA GLY A 506 -38.59 -4.40 21.96
C GLY A 506 -37.21 -5.11 21.93
N PRO A 507 -36.63 -5.60 23.04
CA PRO A 507 -35.24 -6.08 23.11
C PRO A 507 -34.97 -7.45 22.45
N LYS A 508 -35.89 -7.99 21.64
CA LYS A 508 -35.84 -9.39 21.18
C LYS A 508 -35.60 -9.57 19.68
N LEU A 509 -35.25 -8.51 18.96
CA LEU A 509 -34.88 -8.54 17.55
C LEU A 509 -33.38 -8.23 17.31
N ILE A 510 -32.53 -8.48 18.31
CA ILE A 510 -31.06 -8.38 18.19
C ILE A 510 -30.42 -9.77 17.96
N THR A 511 -31.15 -10.86 18.17
CA THR A 511 -30.63 -12.23 18.10
C THR A 511 -30.96 -12.99 16.80
N GLY A 512 -31.74 -12.42 15.88
CA GLY A 512 -32.24 -13.13 14.68
C GLY A 512 -31.47 -12.87 13.37
N ILE A 513 -30.66 -11.82 13.29
CA ILE A 513 -29.89 -11.48 12.07
C ILE A 513 -28.39 -11.86 12.20
N ALA A 514 -27.94 -12.20 13.40
CA ALA A 514 -26.58 -12.71 13.65
C ALA A 514 -26.44 -14.24 13.43
N ALA A 515 -27.53 -14.98 13.21
CA ALA A 515 -27.54 -16.45 13.28
C ALA A 515 -27.59 -17.19 11.93
N ILE A 516 -27.57 -16.49 10.78
CA ILE A 516 -27.46 -17.14 9.45
C ILE A 516 -26.07 -16.94 8.82
N ALA A 517 -25.17 -16.19 9.47
CA ALA A 517 -23.78 -16.01 9.05
C ALA A 517 -22.77 -16.88 9.85
N ALA A 518 -23.25 -17.84 10.65
CA ALA A 518 -22.40 -18.70 11.46
C ALA A 518 -22.59 -20.19 11.08
N ILE A 519 -21.60 -20.69 10.33
CA ILE A 519 -21.21 -22.09 10.11
C ILE A 519 -22.00 -22.80 8.98
N PRO A 520 -21.34 -23.26 7.89
CA PRO A 520 -19.93 -23.67 7.83
C PRO A 520 -19.08 -22.70 7.01
N LEU A 521 -18.43 -21.74 7.69
CA LEU A 521 -17.20 -21.12 7.21
C LEU A 521 -15.97 -21.98 7.56
N ALA A 522 -16.15 -23.30 7.66
CA ALA A 522 -15.10 -24.23 8.05
C ALA A 522 -14.39 -24.87 6.85
N ASN A 523 -14.76 -24.56 5.60
CA ASN A 523 -14.09 -25.13 4.40
C ASN A 523 -13.98 -24.15 3.21
N ALA A 524 -13.75 -22.87 3.48
CA ALA A 524 -13.30 -21.92 2.46
C ALA A 524 -12.05 -21.17 2.94
N LEU A 525 -10.95 -21.92 3.14
CA LEU A 525 -9.63 -21.34 3.31
C LEU A 525 -9.22 -20.69 1.99
N SER A 526 -9.45 -19.40 1.82
CA SER A 526 -8.60 -18.61 0.92
C SER A 526 -7.18 -18.66 1.48
N SER A 527 -6.21 -19.15 0.71
CA SER A 527 -4.83 -19.43 1.12
C SER A 527 -4.17 -18.19 1.73
N SER A 528 -4.16 -18.13 3.06
CA SER A 528 -3.65 -17.00 3.85
C SER A 528 -2.83 -17.51 5.02
N LEU A 529 -1.85 -16.73 5.45
CA LEU A 529 -1.03 -17.07 6.61
C LEU A 529 -1.89 -17.00 7.88
N GLN A 530 -1.90 -18.07 8.66
CA GLN A 530 -2.71 -18.19 9.88
C GLN A 530 -1.84 -18.42 11.09
N GLN A 531 -2.17 -17.75 12.21
CA GLN A 531 -1.59 -18.12 13.50
C GLN A 531 -2.27 -19.40 14.01
N VAL A 532 -1.47 -20.39 14.39
CA VAL A 532 -1.96 -21.66 14.93
C VAL A 532 -2.20 -21.49 16.43
N THR A 533 -3.45 -21.27 16.81
CA THR A 533 -3.85 -21.09 18.23
C THR A 533 -3.89 -22.41 19.02
N GLY A 534 -4.01 -23.56 18.33
CA GLY A 534 -4.01 -24.89 18.94
C GLY A 534 -2.63 -25.47 19.25
N PHE A 535 -1.54 -24.81 18.81
CA PHE A 535 -0.18 -25.25 19.08
C PHE A 535 0.24 -24.80 20.49
N GLN A 536 0.68 -25.75 21.32
CA GLN A 536 1.26 -25.45 22.62
C GLN A 536 2.74 -25.12 22.44
N SER A 537 3.11 -23.86 22.65
CA SER A 537 4.49 -23.38 22.65
C SER A 537 5.25 -23.96 23.84
N THR A 538 5.84 -25.14 23.63
CA THR A 538 6.70 -25.83 24.59
C THR A 538 7.91 -26.44 23.86
N PRO A 539 9.09 -26.48 24.49
CA PRO A 539 9.44 -26.01 25.84
C PRO A 539 9.60 -24.49 25.98
N THR A 540 9.68 -23.75 24.87
CA THR A 540 9.89 -22.29 24.88
C THR A 540 8.68 -21.52 24.34
N LYS A 541 8.76 -20.18 24.31
CA LYS A 541 7.64 -19.29 23.97
C LYS A 541 7.36 -19.00 22.48
N PRO A 542 8.18 -19.40 21.47
CA PRO A 542 7.85 -19.18 20.06
C PRO A 542 6.46 -19.71 19.69
N THR A 543 5.72 -18.91 18.93
CA THR A 543 4.38 -19.25 18.42
C THR A 543 4.47 -19.71 16.97
N MET A 544 3.47 -20.45 16.49
CA MET A 544 3.46 -21.02 15.15
C MET A 544 2.52 -20.26 14.23
N TYR A 545 2.99 -19.84 13.06
CA TYR A 545 2.15 -19.48 11.92
C TYR A 545 2.29 -20.54 10.84
N VAL A 546 1.21 -20.78 10.09
CA VAL A 546 1.19 -21.76 9.01
C VAL A 546 0.51 -21.17 7.79
N TYR A 547 1.05 -21.48 6.62
CA TYR A 547 0.43 -21.27 5.34
C TYR A 547 0.09 -22.63 4.74
N ILE A 548 -1.21 -22.85 4.48
CA ILE A 548 -1.72 -24.09 3.90
C ILE A 548 -2.41 -23.73 2.58
N PRO A 549 -1.91 -24.19 1.43
CA PRO A 549 -2.48 -23.87 0.13
C PRO A 549 -3.81 -24.59 -0.09
N THR A 550 -4.68 -24.05 -0.94
CA THR A 550 -5.98 -24.67 -1.27
C THR A 550 -5.83 -25.99 -2.03
N ASN A 551 -4.77 -26.12 -2.82
CA ASN A 551 -4.42 -27.30 -3.60
C ASN A 551 -3.34 -28.17 -2.89
N LYS A 552 -3.36 -28.19 -1.55
CA LYS A 552 -2.48 -29.03 -0.73
C LYS A 552 -2.49 -30.49 -1.20
N LEU A 553 -1.30 -31.09 -1.32
CA LEU A 553 -1.15 -32.51 -1.62
C LEU A 553 -1.71 -33.38 -0.47
N ALA A 554 -2.10 -34.63 -0.78
CA ALA A 554 -2.59 -35.58 0.22
C ALA A 554 -1.54 -35.89 1.31
N SER A 555 -0.28 -35.97 0.89
CA SER A 555 0.91 -35.97 1.75
C SER A 555 1.76 -34.79 1.28
N PRO A 556 1.64 -33.60 1.89
CA PRO A 556 2.37 -32.40 1.49
C PRO A 556 3.74 -32.35 2.19
N PRO A 557 4.82 -31.96 1.48
CA PRO A 557 6.06 -31.55 2.13
C PRO A 557 5.84 -30.41 3.12
N ILE A 558 6.75 -30.27 4.08
CA ILE A 558 6.77 -29.16 5.04
C ILE A 558 8.04 -28.34 4.83
N VAL A 559 7.90 -27.01 4.69
CA VAL A 559 9.02 -26.07 4.69
C VAL A 559 8.91 -25.18 5.93
N VAL A 560 9.96 -25.13 6.75
CA VAL A 560 10.05 -24.25 7.92
C VAL A 560 10.89 -23.02 7.56
N ALA A 561 10.25 -21.85 7.50
CA ALA A 561 10.88 -20.58 7.13
C ALA A 561 11.13 -19.70 8.36
N ILE A 562 12.39 -19.58 8.77
CA ILE A 562 12.82 -19.04 10.06
C ILE A 562 13.36 -17.62 9.89
N HIS A 563 12.75 -16.66 10.60
CA HIS A 563 13.06 -15.24 10.45
C HIS A 563 14.39 -14.82 11.11
N MET A 564 14.92 -13.67 10.69
CA MET A 564 16.09 -13.01 11.29
C MET A 564 15.80 -12.41 12.68
N CYS A 565 16.84 -11.99 13.39
CA CYS A 565 16.72 -11.21 14.64
C CYS A 565 15.83 -9.98 14.45
N GLY A 566 14.94 -9.71 15.42
CA GLY A 566 13.98 -8.60 15.35
C GLY A 566 12.90 -8.76 14.28
N GLY A 567 12.91 -9.88 13.54
CA GLY A 567 11.85 -10.28 12.62
C GLY A 567 10.66 -10.90 13.34
N THR A 568 9.64 -11.25 12.56
CA THR A 568 8.48 -12.02 13.04
C THR A 568 8.12 -13.05 11.98
N GLY A 569 7.41 -14.12 12.35
CA GLY A 569 6.92 -15.12 11.38
C GLY A 569 6.12 -14.46 10.24
N PRO A 570 5.10 -13.63 10.54
CA PRO A 570 4.37 -12.88 9.51
C PRO A 570 5.22 -11.87 8.73
N GLY A 571 6.21 -11.24 9.34
CA GLY A 571 7.14 -10.34 8.65
C GLY A 571 7.99 -11.10 7.64
N TYR A 572 8.51 -12.27 8.04
CA TYR A 572 9.32 -13.11 7.16
C TYR A 572 8.50 -13.74 6.05
N PHE A 573 7.23 -14.11 6.30
CA PHE A 573 6.28 -14.43 5.25
C PHE A 573 6.14 -13.30 4.23
N SER A 574 5.97 -12.04 4.67
CA SER A 574 5.89 -10.89 3.76
C SER A 574 7.16 -10.69 2.93
N MET A 575 8.34 -11.00 3.47
CA MET A 575 9.62 -10.95 2.74
C MET A 575 9.85 -12.14 1.81
N THR A 576 9.20 -13.28 2.09
CA THR A 576 9.41 -14.56 1.39
C THR A 576 8.13 -15.08 0.74
N GLN A 577 7.33 -14.17 0.16
CA GLN A 577 6.07 -14.51 -0.53
C GLN A 577 6.24 -15.58 -1.62
N GLY A 578 7.45 -15.74 -2.17
CA GLY A 578 7.78 -16.83 -3.10
C GLY A 578 7.44 -18.21 -2.55
N TYR A 579 7.59 -18.47 -1.24
CA TYR A 579 7.22 -19.77 -0.66
C TYR A 579 5.71 -19.98 -0.65
N ALA A 580 4.92 -18.94 -0.37
CA ALA A 580 3.46 -19.01 -0.40
C ALA A 580 2.94 -19.25 -1.83
N GLN A 581 3.46 -18.50 -2.80
CA GLN A 581 3.13 -18.66 -4.22
C GLN A 581 3.49 -20.07 -4.72
N SER A 582 4.62 -20.59 -4.28
CA SER A 582 5.07 -21.93 -4.64
C SER A 582 4.32 -23.02 -3.88
N ALA A 583 3.88 -22.77 -2.65
CA ALA A 583 2.98 -23.66 -1.91
C ALA A 583 1.63 -23.78 -2.64
N ASP A 584 1.07 -22.67 -3.10
CA ASP A 584 -0.13 -22.64 -3.95
C ASP A 584 0.08 -23.31 -5.32
N LYS A 585 1.33 -23.49 -5.77
CA LYS A 585 1.61 -24.16 -7.05
C LYS A 585 1.89 -25.65 -6.89
N TYR A 586 2.66 -26.03 -5.87
CA TYR A 586 3.21 -27.37 -5.67
C TYR A 586 2.60 -28.11 -4.47
N GLY A 587 1.69 -27.47 -3.73
CA GLY A 587 0.86 -28.09 -2.69
C GLY A 587 1.60 -28.50 -1.41
N PHE A 588 2.66 -27.78 -1.01
CA PHE A 588 3.37 -28.00 0.26
C PHE A 588 2.93 -27.03 1.37
N ILE A 589 3.20 -27.37 2.63
CA ILE A 589 2.89 -26.54 3.80
C ILE A 589 4.10 -25.68 4.15
N VAL A 590 3.87 -24.42 4.53
CA VAL A 590 4.92 -23.55 5.05
C VAL A 590 4.65 -23.20 6.50
N ILE A 591 5.60 -23.50 7.38
CA ILE A 591 5.58 -23.10 8.79
C ILE A 591 6.46 -21.87 8.93
N TYR A 592 5.93 -20.83 9.58
CA TYR A 592 6.65 -19.63 9.97
C TYR A 592 6.68 -19.57 11.50
N PRO A 593 7.71 -20.12 12.14
CA PRO A 593 7.93 -19.93 13.57
C PRO A 593 8.02 -18.42 13.88
N ASN A 594 7.45 -18.00 15.01
CA ASN A 594 7.37 -16.60 15.38
C ASN A 594 7.90 -16.38 16.80
N HIS A 595 9.02 -15.68 16.89
CA HIS A 595 9.66 -15.25 18.13
C HIS A 595 9.92 -13.73 18.08
N PRO A 596 9.68 -12.96 19.16
CA PRO A 596 9.87 -11.50 19.13
C PRO A 596 11.35 -11.08 19.13
N ASP A 597 12.24 -11.93 19.61
CA ASP A 597 13.68 -11.68 19.72
C ASP A 597 14.49 -12.57 18.75
N CYS A 598 15.81 -12.44 18.77
CA CYS A 598 16.71 -13.42 18.16
C CYS A 598 16.41 -14.84 18.66
N TRP A 599 16.62 -15.82 17.78
CA TRP A 599 16.54 -17.23 18.16
C TRP A 599 17.68 -17.59 19.10
N ASP A 600 17.39 -18.41 20.11
CA ASP A 600 18.43 -19.01 20.93
C ASP A 600 19.25 -20.00 20.09
N VAL A 601 20.50 -19.64 19.81
CA VAL A 601 21.47 -20.43 19.02
C VAL A 601 22.78 -20.68 19.78
N ALA A 602 22.75 -20.44 21.09
CA ALA A 602 23.96 -20.32 21.91
C ALA A 602 23.89 -21.12 23.21
N SER A 603 22.69 -21.39 23.73
CA SER A 603 22.50 -22.20 24.92
C SER A 603 22.74 -23.69 24.67
N THR A 604 23.06 -24.44 25.72
CA THR A 604 23.14 -25.91 25.61
C THR A 604 21.76 -26.52 25.31
N GLN A 605 20.68 -25.90 25.80
CA GLN A 605 19.31 -26.37 25.61
C GLN A 605 18.89 -26.36 24.14
N THR A 606 19.25 -25.32 23.39
CA THR A 606 18.91 -25.21 21.96
C THR A 606 19.83 -26.07 21.09
N LEU A 607 21.10 -26.21 21.50
CA LEU A 607 22.08 -26.97 20.73
C LEU A 607 21.91 -28.48 20.88
N THR A 608 21.28 -28.97 21.95
CA THR A 608 21.16 -30.42 22.20
C THR A 608 19.82 -30.97 21.70
N HIS A 609 19.85 -32.15 21.08
CA HIS A 609 18.63 -32.87 20.70
C HIS A 609 17.72 -33.08 21.92
N ASP A 610 16.50 -32.60 21.84
CA ASP A 610 15.51 -32.58 22.92
C ASP A 610 15.98 -31.90 24.22
N GLY A 611 16.89 -30.93 24.09
CA GLY A 611 17.53 -30.23 25.21
C GLY A 611 16.70 -29.12 25.87
N GLY A 612 15.49 -28.81 25.39
CA GLY A 612 14.62 -27.81 26.02
C GLY A 612 14.64 -26.40 25.41
N GLY A 613 15.32 -26.17 24.29
CA GLY A 613 15.48 -24.84 23.68
C GLY A 613 14.53 -24.52 22.52
N ASP A 614 14.79 -23.39 21.85
CA ASP A 614 13.96 -22.92 20.72
C ASP A 614 13.95 -23.91 19.55
N SER A 615 15.07 -24.61 19.31
CA SER A 615 15.17 -25.68 18.32
C SER A 615 14.12 -26.78 18.53
N GLN A 616 13.91 -27.21 19.78
CA GLN A 616 12.90 -28.20 20.14
C GLN A 616 11.48 -27.67 19.91
N THR A 617 11.22 -26.41 20.24
CA THR A 617 9.91 -25.79 19.99
C THR A 617 9.59 -25.75 18.50
N ILE A 618 10.56 -25.44 17.63
CA ILE A 618 10.39 -25.48 16.16
C ILE A 618 10.08 -26.90 15.69
N VAL A 619 10.79 -27.90 16.21
CA VAL A 619 10.52 -29.32 15.89
C VAL A 619 9.12 -29.74 16.33
N ASN A 620 8.64 -29.25 17.47
CA ASN A 620 7.27 -29.49 17.92
C ASN A 620 6.24 -28.86 16.96
N MET A 621 6.55 -27.73 16.30
CA MET A 621 5.68 -27.18 15.25
C MET A 621 5.61 -28.10 14.02
N VAL A 622 6.72 -28.74 13.65
CA VAL A 622 6.74 -29.75 12.57
C VAL A 622 5.89 -30.96 12.96
N LYS A 623 6.09 -31.50 14.18
CA LYS A 623 5.28 -32.62 14.71
C LYS A 623 3.79 -32.27 14.71
N TYR A 624 3.45 -31.03 15.10
CA TYR A 624 2.08 -30.53 15.05
C TYR A 624 1.53 -30.48 13.62
N ALA A 625 2.31 -30.00 12.64
CA ALA A 625 1.87 -29.94 11.25
C ALA A 625 1.66 -31.32 10.62
N ILE A 626 2.50 -32.30 10.97
CA ILE A 626 2.31 -33.70 10.57
C ILE A 626 0.98 -34.22 11.12
N ALA A 627 0.76 -34.07 12.43
CA ALA A 627 -0.41 -34.61 13.11
C ALA A 627 -1.74 -33.93 12.70
N ASN A 628 -1.73 -32.60 12.49
CA ASN A 628 -2.96 -31.82 12.31
C ASN A 628 -3.23 -31.41 10.86
N TYR A 629 -2.21 -31.35 10.01
CA TYR A 629 -2.35 -30.89 8.62
C TYR A 629 -2.00 -31.96 7.59
N GLY A 630 -1.62 -33.16 8.04
CA GLY A 630 -1.31 -34.32 7.19
C GLY A 630 0.07 -34.25 6.55
N GLY A 631 0.97 -33.41 7.05
CA GLY A 631 2.32 -33.21 6.49
C GLY A 631 3.17 -34.48 6.49
N ASP A 632 4.06 -34.59 5.50
CA ASP A 632 4.92 -35.76 5.30
C ASP A 632 6.19 -35.69 6.19
N ALA A 633 6.28 -36.59 7.17
CA ALA A 633 7.44 -36.69 8.06
C ALA A 633 8.76 -36.99 7.33
N ASN A 634 8.72 -37.55 6.12
CA ASN A 634 9.90 -37.84 5.31
C ASN A 634 10.29 -36.70 4.36
N ARG A 635 9.49 -35.62 4.29
CA ARG A 635 9.76 -34.45 3.43
C ARG A 635 9.61 -33.14 4.22
N VAL A 636 10.46 -33.00 5.22
CA VAL A 636 10.57 -31.78 6.05
C VAL A 636 11.87 -31.04 5.72
N TYR A 637 11.74 -29.76 5.40
CA TYR A 637 12.83 -28.89 4.97
C TYR A 637 12.83 -27.59 5.78
N MET A 638 13.96 -26.90 5.80
CA MET A 638 14.12 -25.67 6.56
C MET A 638 14.96 -24.63 5.81
N THR A 639 14.66 -23.37 6.08
CA THR A 639 15.33 -22.21 5.49
C THR A 639 15.31 -21.06 6.48
N GLY A 640 16.34 -20.22 6.48
CA GLY A 640 16.34 -19.04 7.33
C GLY A 640 17.38 -18.00 6.95
N SER A 641 17.19 -16.77 7.45
CA SER A 641 18.09 -15.64 7.23
C SER A 641 18.67 -15.11 8.55
N SER A 642 19.95 -14.69 8.57
CA SER A 642 20.63 -14.18 9.77
C SER A 642 20.47 -15.12 10.99
N SER A 643 19.86 -14.69 12.10
CA SER A 643 19.57 -15.59 13.24
C SER A 643 18.70 -16.79 12.89
N GLY A 644 17.78 -16.67 11.93
CA GLY A 644 17.07 -17.83 11.40
C GLY A 644 17.98 -18.76 10.61
N ALA A 645 18.99 -18.24 9.93
CA ALA A 645 20.01 -19.02 9.24
C ALA A 645 20.92 -19.77 10.24
N MET A 646 21.28 -19.11 11.35
CA MET A 646 21.98 -19.73 12.47
C MET A 646 21.14 -20.86 13.08
N MET A 647 19.84 -20.63 13.31
CA MET A 647 18.92 -21.66 13.79
C MET A 647 18.76 -22.82 12.79
N THR A 648 18.75 -22.56 11.49
CA THR A 648 18.77 -23.63 10.46
C THR A 648 20.00 -24.53 10.61
N ASN A 649 21.19 -23.98 10.89
CA ASN A 649 22.39 -24.78 11.17
C ASN A 649 22.24 -25.59 12.47
N VAL A 650 21.70 -24.98 13.54
CA VAL A 650 21.41 -25.67 14.81
C VAL A 650 20.46 -26.86 14.61
N LEU A 651 19.35 -26.64 13.91
CA LEU A 651 18.37 -27.69 13.61
C LEU A 651 18.99 -28.81 12.75
N ALA A 652 19.93 -28.51 11.86
CA ALA A 652 20.61 -29.52 11.06
C ALA A 652 21.57 -30.40 11.89
N GLY A 653 22.19 -29.83 12.93
CA GLY A 653 23.07 -30.55 13.84
C GLY A 653 22.31 -31.37 14.87
N ALA A 654 21.35 -30.73 15.55
CA ALA A 654 20.59 -31.28 16.66
C ALA A 654 19.41 -32.17 16.22
N TYR A 655 18.75 -31.89 15.09
CA TYR A 655 17.55 -32.64 14.64
C TYR A 655 17.68 -33.22 13.21
N PRO A 656 18.76 -34.00 12.92
CA PRO A 656 18.96 -34.62 11.62
C PRO A 656 17.94 -35.71 11.28
N ASP A 657 17.27 -36.27 12.27
CA ASP A 657 16.18 -37.24 12.12
C ASP A 657 14.92 -36.59 11.53
N VAL A 658 14.65 -35.31 11.83
CA VAL A 658 13.47 -34.57 11.39
C VAL A 658 13.68 -33.95 10.01
N PHE A 659 14.73 -33.15 9.83
CA PHE A 659 14.94 -32.38 8.60
C PHE A 659 15.74 -33.14 7.54
N LYS A 660 15.43 -32.94 6.25
CA LYS A 660 16.13 -33.61 5.13
C LYS A 660 17.01 -32.68 4.31
N ALA A 661 16.73 -31.37 4.33
CA ALA A 661 17.56 -30.35 3.70
C ALA A 661 17.39 -29.00 4.39
N GLY A 662 18.46 -28.21 4.38
CA GLY A 662 18.50 -26.84 4.91
C GLY A 662 19.06 -25.83 3.91
N VAL A 663 18.50 -24.62 3.89
CA VAL A 663 19.09 -23.46 3.21
C VAL A 663 19.38 -22.33 4.20
N VAL A 664 20.57 -21.76 4.10
CA VAL A 664 21.10 -20.78 5.05
C VAL A 664 21.44 -19.49 4.32
N TYR A 665 20.84 -18.36 4.73
CA TYR A 665 21.10 -17.04 4.16
C TYR A 665 21.79 -16.11 5.18
N GLY A 666 23.12 -16.02 5.11
CA GLY A 666 23.94 -15.19 6.00
C GLY A 666 23.93 -15.71 7.45
N GLY A 667 24.53 -16.89 7.68
CA GLY A 667 24.58 -17.56 8.99
C GLY A 667 26.01 -17.74 9.52
N VAL A 668 26.15 -18.57 10.55
CA VAL A 668 27.43 -19.02 11.13
C VAL A 668 27.39 -20.53 11.38
N PRO A 669 28.53 -21.20 11.61
CA PRO A 669 28.53 -22.63 11.94
C PRO A 669 27.65 -22.94 13.14
N ASP A 670 27.04 -24.11 13.14
CA ASP A 670 26.31 -24.66 14.28
C ASP A 670 27.22 -24.68 15.53
N GLY A 671 26.73 -24.10 16.63
CA GLY A 671 27.48 -23.97 17.88
C GLY A 671 28.55 -22.89 17.92
N CYS A 672 28.72 -22.09 16.86
CA CYS A 672 29.70 -21.01 16.84
C CYS A 672 29.35 -19.91 17.86
N PHE A 673 28.06 -19.64 18.06
CA PHE A 673 27.58 -18.68 19.06
C PHE A 673 27.52 -19.24 20.48
N TYR A 674 27.99 -20.47 20.73
CA TYR A 674 27.95 -21.06 22.07
C TYR A 674 28.60 -20.13 23.11
N VAL A 675 27.86 -19.90 24.20
CA VAL A 675 28.31 -19.17 25.39
C VAL A 675 28.01 -20.02 26.61
N ALA A 676 29.04 -20.33 27.39
CA ALA A 676 28.89 -21.13 28.61
C ALA A 676 27.95 -20.42 29.59
N GLY A 677 26.92 -21.14 30.06
CA GLY A 677 25.90 -20.60 30.97
C GLY A 677 24.78 -19.79 30.30
N ALA A 678 24.77 -19.65 28.97
CA ALA A 678 23.62 -19.07 28.28
C ALA A 678 22.36 -19.94 28.45
N THR A 679 21.21 -19.29 28.54
CA THR A 679 19.90 -19.94 28.70
C THR A 679 18.91 -19.40 27.67
N THR A 680 17.86 -20.17 27.40
CA THR A 680 16.77 -19.70 26.53
C THR A 680 16.10 -18.45 27.12
N GLY A 681 16.06 -17.37 26.34
CA GLY A 681 15.61 -16.03 26.77
C GLY A 681 16.73 -15.04 27.07
N SER A 682 17.98 -15.51 27.22
CA SER A 682 19.19 -14.69 27.26
C SER A 682 20.31 -15.43 26.53
N PRO A 683 20.23 -15.54 25.20
CA PRO A 683 21.09 -16.43 24.42
C PRO A 683 22.58 -16.08 24.50
N GLY A 684 22.96 -14.89 24.98
CA GLY A 684 24.36 -14.49 25.05
C GLY A 684 24.94 -14.16 23.67
N TRP A 685 26.08 -13.47 23.66
CA TRP A 685 26.71 -12.97 22.43
C TRP A 685 28.16 -13.43 22.35
N ASN A 686 28.56 -13.95 21.19
CA ASN A 686 29.93 -14.38 20.93
C ASN A 686 30.55 -13.53 19.80
N SER A 687 31.33 -12.52 20.18
CA SER A 687 31.97 -11.59 19.23
C SER A 687 33.04 -12.25 18.35
N GLN A 688 33.66 -13.33 18.80
CA GLN A 688 34.63 -14.06 17.96
C GLN A 688 33.91 -14.77 16.82
N CYS A 689 32.74 -15.36 17.12
CA CYS A 689 31.87 -15.95 16.11
C CYS A 689 31.32 -14.89 15.15
N SER A 690 30.66 -13.84 15.66
CA SER A 690 30.07 -12.81 14.80
C SER A 690 31.13 -12.12 13.93
N GLY A 691 32.32 -11.88 14.48
CA GLY A 691 33.46 -11.29 13.78
C GLY A 691 34.20 -12.23 12.83
N GLY A 692 33.82 -13.51 12.75
CA GLY A 692 34.47 -14.49 11.87
C GLY A 692 35.93 -14.78 12.24
N THR A 693 36.28 -14.62 13.52
CA THR A 693 37.62 -14.88 14.06
C THR A 693 37.72 -16.20 14.84
N LEU A 694 36.58 -16.86 15.11
CA LEU A 694 36.55 -18.21 15.65
C LEU A 694 36.81 -19.22 14.53
N ILE A 695 38.08 -19.55 14.32
CA ILE A 695 38.52 -20.49 13.29
C ILE A 695 38.73 -21.88 13.90
N LYS A 696 38.10 -22.90 13.32
CA LYS A 696 38.33 -24.31 13.71
C LYS A 696 38.66 -25.18 12.51
N THR A 697 39.20 -26.36 12.77
CA THR A 697 39.34 -27.39 11.73
C THR A 697 37.98 -27.96 11.36
N ALA A 698 37.87 -28.50 10.14
CA ALA A 698 36.65 -29.16 9.68
C ALA A 698 36.23 -30.31 10.63
N GLN A 699 37.21 -31.05 11.17
CA GLN A 699 36.99 -32.10 12.16
C GLN A 699 36.39 -31.55 13.47
N GLN A 700 36.97 -30.47 14.03
CA GLN A 700 36.46 -29.85 15.26
C GLN A 700 35.02 -29.33 15.09
N TRP A 701 34.72 -28.68 13.96
CA TRP A 701 33.36 -28.23 13.68
C TRP A 701 32.38 -29.39 13.50
N GLY A 702 32.81 -30.44 12.79
CA GLY A 702 31.96 -31.62 12.55
C GLY A 702 31.71 -32.44 13.81
N ASP A 703 32.73 -32.62 14.67
CA ASP A 703 32.59 -33.31 15.95
C ASP A 703 31.65 -32.54 16.89
N GLN A 704 31.72 -31.21 16.89
CA GLN A 704 30.79 -30.37 17.65
C GLN A 704 29.33 -30.55 17.18
N ALA A 705 29.06 -30.46 15.88
CA ALA A 705 27.71 -30.65 15.33
C ALA A 705 27.17 -32.08 15.56
N ARG A 706 28.04 -33.11 15.47
CA ARG A 706 27.66 -34.50 15.78
C ARG A 706 27.38 -34.71 17.27
N GLY A 707 28.09 -34.00 18.14
CA GLY A 707 27.95 -34.08 19.60
C GLY A 707 26.57 -33.68 20.13
N TYR A 708 25.78 -32.95 19.34
CA TYR A 708 24.44 -32.50 19.70
C TYR A 708 23.36 -33.57 19.66
N TYR A 709 23.58 -34.67 18.93
CA TYR A 709 22.75 -35.87 19.01
C TYR A 709 23.65 -37.11 19.10
N PRO A 710 24.18 -37.41 20.30
CA PRO A 710 25.08 -38.55 20.51
C PRO A 710 24.40 -39.87 20.09
N GLY A 711 25.11 -40.68 19.31
CA GLY A 711 24.63 -42.00 18.86
C GLY A 711 23.79 -41.98 17.57
N TYR A 712 23.44 -40.81 17.02
CA TYR A 712 22.74 -40.74 15.74
C TYR A 712 23.65 -41.13 14.56
N SER A 713 23.29 -42.21 13.86
CA SER A 713 24.02 -42.76 12.70
C SER A 713 23.25 -42.65 11.37
N GLY A 714 22.10 -41.99 11.38
CA GLY A 714 21.26 -41.80 10.18
C GLY A 714 21.79 -40.75 9.20
N SER A 715 21.04 -40.52 8.13
CA SER A 715 21.37 -39.48 7.15
C SER A 715 21.17 -38.09 7.74
N ARG A 716 22.12 -37.19 7.48
CA ARG A 716 22.04 -35.78 7.91
C ARG A 716 21.52 -34.89 6.78
N PRO A 717 20.90 -33.73 7.10
CA PRO A 717 20.34 -32.84 6.10
C PRO A 717 21.40 -32.35 5.10
N LYS A 718 21.06 -32.32 3.81
CA LYS A 718 21.90 -31.63 2.83
C LYS A 718 21.78 -30.12 2.96
N MET A 719 22.89 -29.39 2.76
CA MET A 719 22.98 -27.96 3.07
C MET A 719 23.32 -27.10 1.86
N LEU A 720 22.56 -26.03 1.66
CA LEU A 720 22.84 -24.96 0.69
C LEU A 720 23.07 -23.66 1.46
N ILE A 721 24.23 -23.03 1.26
CA ILE A 721 24.68 -21.93 2.12
C ILE A 721 24.96 -20.70 1.27
N TYR A 722 24.19 -19.63 1.44
CA TYR A 722 24.40 -18.32 0.85
C TYR A 722 25.04 -17.36 1.86
N HIS A 723 26.08 -16.64 1.46
CA HIS A 723 26.70 -15.61 2.32
C HIS A 723 27.18 -14.41 1.50
N GLY A 724 26.88 -13.20 1.99
CA GLY A 724 27.28 -11.94 1.36
C GLY A 724 28.73 -11.58 1.61
N THR A 725 29.47 -11.20 0.57
CA THR A 725 30.90 -10.82 0.72
C THR A 725 31.12 -9.51 1.48
N LEU A 726 30.07 -8.69 1.63
CA LEU A 726 30.10 -7.42 2.38
C LEU A 726 29.37 -7.54 3.73
N ASP A 727 29.15 -8.75 4.23
CA ASP A 727 28.52 -8.95 5.53
C ASP A 727 29.43 -8.44 6.67
N THR A 728 28.97 -7.41 7.35
CA THR A 728 29.62 -6.80 8.53
C THR A 728 28.96 -7.19 9.86
N THR A 729 27.83 -7.91 9.83
CA THR A 729 27.11 -8.35 11.03
C THR A 729 27.55 -9.76 11.42
N LEU A 730 27.57 -10.68 10.45
CA LEU A 730 28.17 -12.01 10.57
C LEU A 730 29.27 -12.10 9.53
N ALA A 731 30.49 -11.73 9.92
CA ALA A 731 31.58 -11.48 8.99
C ALA A 731 31.77 -12.64 8.00
N TYR A 732 32.04 -12.31 6.74
CA TYR A 732 32.17 -13.27 5.64
C TYR A 732 33.07 -14.50 5.90
N PRO A 733 34.14 -14.47 6.73
CA PRO A 733 34.88 -15.69 7.09
C PRO A 733 34.02 -16.82 7.64
N ASN A 734 32.88 -16.51 8.28
CA ASN A 734 31.92 -17.51 8.75
C ASN A 734 31.35 -18.38 7.62
N PHE A 735 31.36 -17.91 6.37
CA PHE A 735 30.97 -18.71 5.22
C PHE A 735 31.91 -19.91 5.01
N ALA A 736 33.22 -19.67 5.09
CA ALA A 736 34.21 -20.74 4.98
C ALA A 736 34.13 -21.71 6.17
N GLU A 737 33.91 -21.21 7.38
CA GLU A 737 33.74 -22.05 8.57
C GLU A 737 32.48 -22.94 8.48
N GLN A 738 31.37 -22.43 7.92
CA GLN A 738 30.16 -23.23 7.69
C GLN A 738 30.43 -24.34 6.68
N LEU A 739 31.12 -24.03 5.58
CA LEU A 739 31.50 -25.04 4.58
C LEU A 739 32.45 -26.10 5.18
N LYS A 740 33.40 -25.71 6.03
CA LYS A 740 34.25 -26.67 6.79
C LYS A 740 33.41 -27.59 7.67
N GLN A 741 32.44 -27.04 8.41
CA GLN A 741 31.57 -27.84 9.26
C GLN A 741 30.80 -28.88 8.43
N TRP A 742 30.04 -28.42 7.44
CA TRP A 742 29.14 -29.31 6.70
C TRP A 742 29.86 -30.25 5.75
N SER A 743 31.03 -29.88 5.23
CA SER A 743 31.88 -30.79 4.43
C SER A 743 32.33 -31.99 5.26
N ASN A 744 32.76 -31.77 6.51
CA ASN A 744 33.12 -32.86 7.42
C ASN A 744 31.90 -33.66 7.88
N VAL A 745 30.79 -33.00 8.24
CA VAL A 745 29.56 -33.68 8.68
C VAL A 745 28.98 -34.60 7.59
N LEU A 746 29.03 -34.16 6.33
CA LEU A 746 28.45 -34.87 5.19
C LEU A 746 29.46 -35.75 4.42
N GLY A 747 30.74 -35.69 4.79
CA GLY A 747 31.81 -36.50 4.19
C GLY A 747 32.10 -36.13 2.73
N VAL A 748 32.10 -34.84 2.39
CA VAL A 748 32.31 -34.35 1.03
C VAL A 748 33.41 -33.28 1.01
N SER A 749 34.25 -33.29 -0.02
CA SER A 749 35.28 -32.26 -0.26
C SER A 749 34.84 -31.28 -1.34
N LEU A 750 35.43 -30.08 -1.38
CA LEU A 750 35.24 -29.16 -2.50
C LEU A 750 35.72 -29.84 -3.79
N ASP A 751 34.86 -29.89 -4.80
CA ASP A 751 35.19 -30.44 -6.12
C ASP A 751 35.60 -29.31 -7.06
N HIS A 752 34.68 -28.38 -7.34
CA HIS A 752 34.97 -27.20 -8.15
C HIS A 752 34.05 -26.02 -7.80
N SER A 753 34.34 -24.87 -8.41
CA SER A 753 33.54 -23.65 -8.27
C SER A 753 33.10 -23.14 -9.62
N VAL A 754 31.87 -22.64 -9.71
CA VAL A 754 31.25 -22.10 -10.92
C VAL A 754 30.90 -20.64 -10.68
N ALA A 755 31.56 -19.74 -11.41
CA ALA A 755 31.26 -18.31 -11.36
C ALA A 755 29.92 -17.97 -12.01
N ASN A 756 29.36 -16.82 -11.65
CA ASN A 756 28.09 -16.28 -12.16
C ASN A 756 26.91 -17.26 -12.08
N THR A 757 26.90 -18.10 -11.04
CA THR A 757 25.88 -19.12 -10.81
C THR A 757 25.46 -19.06 -9.34
N PRO A 758 24.15 -19.07 -9.01
CA PRO A 758 22.98 -19.19 -9.90
C PRO A 758 22.68 -17.92 -10.72
N ILE A 759 23.31 -16.80 -10.39
CA ILE A 759 23.14 -15.52 -11.10
C ILE A 759 24.50 -14.82 -11.25
N SER A 760 24.55 -13.81 -12.14
CA SER A 760 25.73 -12.98 -12.34
C SER A 760 26.25 -12.38 -11.02
N GLY A 761 27.56 -12.45 -10.82
CA GLY A 761 28.24 -12.01 -9.60
C GLY A 761 28.26 -13.02 -8.46
N TYR A 762 27.57 -14.17 -8.55
CA TYR A 762 27.60 -15.19 -7.49
C TYR A 762 28.53 -16.33 -7.87
N THR A 763 29.21 -16.91 -6.90
CA THR A 763 30.09 -18.08 -7.11
C THR A 763 29.52 -19.29 -6.39
N LYS A 764 29.14 -20.30 -7.15
CA LYS A 764 28.65 -21.59 -6.66
C LYS A 764 29.81 -22.56 -6.44
N MET A 765 30.10 -22.88 -5.20
CA MET A 765 31.06 -23.90 -4.79
C MET A 765 30.35 -25.24 -4.58
N ILE A 766 30.80 -26.25 -5.31
CA ILE A 766 30.19 -27.57 -5.37
C ILE A 766 31.09 -28.54 -4.60
N TYR A 767 30.53 -29.17 -3.56
CA TYR A 767 31.22 -30.19 -2.77
C TYR A 767 30.71 -31.58 -3.15
N GLY A 768 31.64 -32.51 -3.41
CA GLY A 768 31.32 -33.81 -4.01
C GLY A 768 30.63 -33.63 -5.36
N ASP A 769 29.52 -34.35 -5.57
CA ASP A 769 28.68 -34.23 -6.77
C ASP A 769 27.67 -33.07 -6.71
N GLY A 770 27.73 -32.23 -5.66
CA GLY A 770 26.79 -31.12 -5.46
C GLY A 770 25.41 -31.51 -4.94
N THR A 771 25.19 -32.78 -4.58
CA THR A 771 23.88 -33.24 -4.07
C THR A 771 23.71 -33.05 -2.56
N LYS A 772 24.82 -32.95 -1.82
CA LYS A 772 24.84 -32.87 -0.36
C LYS A 772 25.21 -31.50 0.19
N LEU A 773 26.17 -30.81 -0.43
CA LEU A 773 26.65 -29.51 0.03
C LEU A 773 26.98 -28.59 -1.13
N VAL A 774 26.42 -27.39 -1.07
CA VAL A 774 26.71 -26.29 -2.00
C VAL A 774 26.87 -24.99 -1.22
N GLY A 775 27.92 -24.24 -1.51
CA GLY A 775 28.11 -22.88 -1.02
C GLY A 775 27.93 -21.86 -2.13
N ILE A 776 27.23 -20.76 -1.87
CA ILE A 776 27.04 -19.64 -2.78
C ILE A 776 27.64 -18.38 -2.16
N SER A 777 28.78 -17.94 -2.71
CA SER A 777 29.36 -16.64 -2.39
C SER A 777 28.61 -15.56 -3.15
N CYS A 778 28.01 -14.61 -2.43
CA CYS A 778 27.20 -13.54 -3.02
C CYS A 778 28.01 -12.24 -3.09
N SER A 779 28.64 -11.97 -4.24
CA SER A 779 29.50 -10.78 -4.39
C SER A 779 28.70 -9.49 -4.28
N ASN A 780 29.26 -8.50 -3.59
CA ASN A 780 28.66 -7.18 -3.33
C ASN A 780 27.33 -7.22 -2.57
N VAL A 781 27.07 -8.30 -1.82
CA VAL A 781 25.87 -8.46 -0.99
C VAL A 781 26.25 -8.33 0.48
N GLY A 782 25.43 -7.59 1.24
CA GLY A 782 25.58 -7.38 2.69
C GLY A 782 25.05 -8.55 3.52
N HIS A 783 24.61 -8.26 4.76
CA HIS A 783 24.34 -9.29 5.77
C HIS A 783 23.26 -10.33 5.42
N THR A 784 22.16 -9.92 4.79
CA THR A 784 21.08 -10.84 4.42
C THR A 784 21.02 -10.98 2.91
N PRO A 785 21.66 -12.03 2.33
CA PRO A 785 21.48 -12.31 0.92
C PRO A 785 20.00 -12.51 0.58
N PRO A 786 19.51 -11.98 -0.55
CA PRO A 786 18.11 -12.14 -0.94
C PRO A 786 17.72 -13.62 -1.01
N VAL A 787 16.59 -13.97 -0.40
CA VAL A 787 16.05 -15.34 -0.45
C VAL A 787 15.67 -15.69 -1.88
N ARG A 788 16.15 -16.83 -2.37
CA ARG A 788 15.89 -17.34 -3.72
C ARG A 788 15.03 -18.59 -3.64
N THR A 789 13.72 -18.39 -3.46
CA THR A 789 12.77 -19.49 -3.28
C THR A 789 12.86 -20.57 -4.36
N ASP A 790 13.01 -20.19 -5.64
CA ASP A 790 13.12 -21.19 -6.72
C ASP A 790 14.34 -22.12 -6.53
N ASP A 791 15.49 -21.56 -6.17
CA ASP A 791 16.71 -22.32 -5.88
C ASP A 791 16.50 -23.23 -4.66
N ASP A 792 15.82 -22.73 -3.62
CA ASP A 792 15.52 -23.50 -2.40
C ASP A 792 14.63 -24.70 -2.71
N LEU A 793 13.58 -24.52 -3.51
CA LEU A 793 12.64 -25.59 -3.86
C LEU A 793 13.29 -26.66 -4.73
N VAL A 794 14.21 -26.27 -5.62
CA VAL A 794 15.05 -27.20 -6.38
C VAL A 794 15.97 -27.95 -5.42
N TRP A 795 16.59 -27.26 -4.45
CA TRP A 795 17.42 -27.90 -3.44
C TRP A 795 16.63 -28.88 -2.58
N PHE A 796 15.41 -28.54 -2.16
CA PHE A 796 14.53 -29.43 -1.41
C PHE A 796 14.03 -30.64 -2.21
N GLY A 797 14.01 -30.53 -3.54
CA GLY A 797 13.51 -31.58 -4.43
C GLY A 797 11.98 -31.65 -4.44
N ILE A 798 11.30 -30.51 -4.31
CA ILE A 798 9.82 -30.45 -4.37
C ILE A 798 9.36 -30.71 -5.82
N PRO A 799 8.52 -31.73 -6.09
CA PRO A 799 8.13 -32.10 -7.45
C PRO A 799 7.54 -30.93 -8.25
N GLY A 800 8.02 -30.74 -9.49
CA GLY A 800 7.58 -29.67 -10.39
C GLY A 800 8.34 -28.34 -10.25
N SER A 801 9.26 -28.20 -9.28
CA SER A 801 10.12 -27.02 -9.14
C SER A 801 11.30 -26.95 -10.14
N GLY A 802 11.54 -28.04 -10.88
CA GLY A 802 12.61 -28.13 -11.87
C GLY A 802 12.26 -27.44 -13.20
N ASN A 803 12.82 -26.24 -13.39
CA ASN A 803 12.96 -25.39 -14.59
C ASN A 803 12.06 -24.13 -14.65
N PRO A 804 12.66 -22.91 -14.75
CA PRO A 804 11.95 -21.74 -15.27
C PRO A 804 11.71 -21.89 -16.78
N PRO A 805 10.63 -21.32 -17.36
CA PRO A 805 10.54 -21.20 -18.81
C PRO A 805 11.59 -20.19 -19.28
N SER A 806 12.66 -20.69 -19.91
CA SER A 806 13.46 -19.90 -20.83
C SER A 806 12.64 -19.65 -22.09
N SER A 807 11.77 -18.64 -22.09
CA SER A 807 11.12 -18.17 -23.31
C SER A 807 12.06 -17.25 -24.07
N GLY A 808 12.83 -17.87 -24.96
CA GLY A 808 13.63 -17.22 -25.97
C GLY A 808 14.44 -18.28 -26.69
N THR A 809 13.83 -19.01 -27.63
CA THR A 809 14.31 -19.20 -29.02
C THR A 809 13.39 -20.19 -29.75
N THR A 810 13.11 -19.82 -30.98
CA THR A 810 12.29 -20.38 -32.05
C THR A 810 12.39 -21.90 -32.24
N THR A 811 11.23 -22.51 -32.43
CA THR A 811 11.00 -23.86 -32.96
C THR A 811 11.59 -24.05 -34.36
N ILE A 812 12.37 -25.12 -34.56
CA ILE A 812 12.44 -25.89 -35.82
C ILE A 812 12.42 -27.39 -35.46
N PRO A 813 11.50 -28.20 -36.01
CA PRO A 813 11.37 -29.63 -35.69
C PRO A 813 12.05 -30.51 -36.80
N PRO A 814 11.98 -31.86 -36.76
CA PRO A 814 13.10 -32.73 -36.38
C PRO A 814 13.57 -33.65 -37.52
N THR A 815 14.72 -34.32 -37.35
CA THR A 815 15.03 -35.51 -38.15
C THR A 815 15.71 -36.61 -37.33
N THR A 816 15.10 -37.78 -37.48
CA THR A 816 15.33 -39.14 -36.96
C THR A 816 16.69 -39.75 -37.28
N THR A 817 17.17 -40.67 -36.42
CA THR A 817 17.56 -42.09 -36.72
C THR A 817 18.30 -42.71 -35.50
N THR A 818 17.68 -43.59 -34.72
CA THR A 818 17.73 -45.09 -34.74
C THR A 818 19.03 -45.77 -34.24
N GLY A 819 19.05 -46.12 -32.94
CA GLY A 819 19.55 -47.37 -32.29
C GLY A 819 21.06 -47.73 -32.31
N PRO A 820 21.51 -48.80 -31.61
CA PRO A 820 21.06 -49.44 -30.36
C PRO A 820 22.24 -49.59 -29.32
N PRO A 821 22.08 -50.24 -28.13
CA PRO A 821 22.93 -50.05 -26.95
C PRO A 821 24.02 -51.12 -26.76
N VAL A 822 25.20 -50.78 -26.22
CA VAL A 822 26.17 -51.76 -25.68
C VAL A 822 26.95 -51.25 -24.47
N THR A 823 27.11 -52.20 -23.55
CA THR A 823 27.69 -52.33 -22.22
C THR A 823 29.19 -52.03 -22.05
N VAL A 824 29.51 -51.63 -20.80
CA VAL A 824 30.76 -51.62 -20.02
C VAL A 824 31.93 -52.49 -20.53
N THR A 825 33.15 -51.92 -20.56
CA THR A 825 34.40 -52.57 -20.10
C THR A 825 35.51 -51.54 -19.87
N THR A 826 36.17 -51.61 -18.71
CA THR A 826 37.51 -51.03 -18.44
C THR A 826 38.59 -51.78 -19.20
N PRO A 827 39.70 -51.12 -19.58
CA PRO A 827 40.98 -51.57 -19.01
C PRO A 827 42.02 -50.46 -18.77
N ASN A 828 42.91 -50.71 -17.81
CA ASN A 828 44.21 -50.06 -17.61
C ASN A 828 45.32 -51.01 -18.14
N PRO A 829 46.63 -50.68 -18.09
CA PRO A 829 47.44 -49.76 -18.91
C PRO A 829 48.43 -50.52 -19.85
N PRO A 830 49.31 -49.84 -20.62
CA PRO A 830 50.75 -50.00 -20.34
C PRO A 830 51.62 -48.73 -20.56
N ALA A 831 52.91 -48.88 -20.22
CA ALA A 831 53.86 -47.86 -19.79
C ALA A 831 54.89 -47.36 -20.83
N THR A 832 55.58 -46.26 -20.45
CA THR A 832 56.93 -45.77 -20.86
C THR A 832 57.10 -45.24 -22.31
N THR A 833 57.79 -44.12 -22.61
CA THR A 833 59.00 -43.49 -22.05
C THR A 833 59.02 -41.95 -22.16
N SER A 834 59.91 -41.37 -21.36
CA SER A 834 60.21 -39.97 -21.05
C SER A 834 60.81 -39.09 -22.15
N SER A 835 60.48 -37.79 -22.11
CA SER A 835 61.46 -36.71 -22.28
C SER A 835 61.20 -35.63 -21.23
N GLY A 836 62.23 -35.30 -20.45
CA GLY A 836 62.10 -34.45 -19.28
C GLY A 836 62.19 -32.95 -19.59
N THR A 837 61.41 -32.17 -18.84
CA THR A 837 61.73 -30.81 -18.39
C THR A 837 61.20 -30.65 -16.97
N ASN A 838 62.00 -30.00 -16.13
CA ASN A 838 61.80 -29.85 -14.68
C ASN A 838 60.44 -29.24 -14.28
N PRO A 839 59.96 -29.54 -13.05
CA PRO A 839 58.61 -29.21 -12.60
C PRO A 839 58.44 -27.71 -12.42
N GLY A 840 57.43 -27.13 -13.08
CA GLY A 840 56.99 -25.78 -12.75
C GLY A 840 56.57 -25.74 -11.29
N THR A 841 57.13 -24.80 -10.52
CA THR A 841 56.66 -24.45 -9.18
C THR A 841 55.13 -24.42 -9.19
N PRO A 842 54.43 -25.07 -8.23
CA PRO A 842 52.97 -25.00 -8.21
C PRO A 842 52.59 -23.52 -8.22
N THR A 843 51.72 -23.16 -9.14
CA THR A 843 51.18 -21.81 -9.24
C THR A 843 49.78 -21.82 -8.67
N SER A 844 49.43 -20.79 -7.92
CA SER A 844 48.08 -20.58 -7.46
C SER A 844 47.21 -20.25 -8.66
N PRO A 845 46.13 -21.00 -8.91
CA PRO A 845 45.19 -20.68 -9.96
C PRO A 845 44.50 -19.34 -9.67
N HIS A 846 43.79 -18.80 -10.66
CA HIS A 846 42.96 -17.61 -10.48
C HIS A 846 42.05 -17.77 -9.24
N TRP A 847 42.07 -16.79 -8.32
CA TRP A 847 41.40 -16.80 -7.00
C TRP A 847 41.92 -17.80 -5.95
N GLY A 848 42.96 -18.57 -6.24
CA GLY A 848 43.64 -19.38 -5.22
C GLY A 848 44.43 -18.51 -4.23
N GLN A 849 44.65 -19.03 -3.01
CA GLN A 849 45.53 -18.36 -2.07
C GLN A 849 46.98 -18.44 -2.55
N CYS A 850 47.62 -17.29 -2.67
CA CYS A 850 49.01 -17.16 -3.13
C CYS A 850 49.94 -16.57 -2.07
N GLY A 851 49.48 -16.41 -0.83
CA GLY A 851 50.29 -15.87 0.27
C GLY A 851 49.50 -15.59 1.55
N GLY A 852 50.21 -15.17 2.59
CA GLY A 852 49.69 -14.91 3.93
C GLY A 852 50.57 -15.54 5.03
N GLN A 853 50.62 -14.95 6.23
CA GLN A 853 51.30 -15.55 7.38
C GLN A 853 50.77 -16.98 7.62
N GLY A 854 51.65 -17.97 7.69
CA GLY A 854 51.30 -19.39 7.87
C GLY A 854 50.90 -20.16 6.59
N TRP A 855 50.87 -19.52 5.42
CA TRP A 855 50.61 -20.20 4.15
C TRP A 855 51.83 -21.01 3.68
N THR A 856 51.67 -22.32 3.45
CA THR A 856 52.72 -23.22 2.94
C THR A 856 52.49 -23.68 1.49
N GLY A 857 51.48 -23.12 0.82
CA GLY A 857 51.13 -23.47 -0.56
C GLY A 857 51.83 -22.58 -1.60
N PRO A 858 51.42 -22.66 -2.88
CA PRO A 858 52.06 -21.92 -3.97
C PRO A 858 52.00 -20.41 -3.79
N THR A 859 53.12 -19.72 -4.05
CA THR A 859 53.26 -18.26 -3.90
C THR A 859 53.32 -17.50 -5.22
N ALA A 860 53.56 -18.21 -6.33
CA ALA A 860 53.47 -17.69 -7.69
C ALA A 860 52.04 -17.90 -8.22
N CYS A 861 51.50 -16.98 -9.02
CA CYS A 861 50.18 -17.12 -9.65
C CYS A 861 50.32 -17.54 -11.11
N GLU A 862 49.31 -18.21 -11.65
CA GLU A 862 49.25 -18.48 -13.10
C GLU A 862 49.26 -17.16 -13.89
N SER A 863 50.02 -17.09 -14.99
CA SER A 863 50.01 -15.92 -15.88
C SER A 863 48.60 -15.72 -16.47
N PRO A 864 48.04 -14.50 -16.54
CA PRO A 864 48.67 -13.17 -16.35
C PRO A 864 48.51 -12.59 -14.94
N TYR A 865 48.18 -13.39 -13.92
CA TYR A 865 47.79 -12.88 -12.61
C TYR A 865 48.98 -12.62 -11.69
N THR A 866 48.85 -11.65 -10.78
CA THR A 866 49.87 -11.32 -9.77
C THR A 866 49.28 -11.37 -8.38
N CYS A 867 49.98 -12.01 -7.45
CA CYS A 867 49.51 -12.15 -6.07
C CYS A 867 49.36 -10.78 -5.39
N LYS A 868 48.16 -10.43 -4.91
CA LYS A 868 47.95 -9.22 -4.10
C LYS A 868 47.55 -9.58 -2.67
N ALA A 869 48.22 -8.95 -1.71
CA ALA A 869 47.89 -9.07 -0.29
C ALA A 869 46.53 -8.41 -0.02
N SER A 870 45.61 -9.18 0.56
CA SER A 870 44.34 -8.67 1.06
C SER A 870 44.44 -8.31 2.54
N ASN A 871 45.19 -9.11 3.30
CA ASN A 871 45.62 -8.80 4.67
C ASN A 871 46.88 -9.62 5.01
N GLN A 872 47.40 -9.47 6.24
CA GLN A 872 48.63 -10.12 6.68
C GLN A 872 48.59 -11.67 6.66
N TRP A 873 47.41 -12.28 6.65
CA TRP A 873 47.19 -13.74 6.65
C TRP A 873 46.70 -14.29 5.30
N TYR A 874 46.40 -13.43 4.32
CA TYR A 874 45.79 -13.85 3.06
C TYR A 874 46.12 -12.94 1.87
N SER A 875 46.62 -13.56 0.80
CA SER A 875 46.89 -12.94 -0.50
C SER A 875 46.27 -13.78 -1.62
N GLN A 876 45.74 -13.14 -2.65
CA GLN A 876 45.14 -13.83 -3.82
C GLN A 876 45.43 -13.08 -5.14
N PRO A 877 45.43 -13.75 -6.30
CA PRO A 877 45.48 -13.10 -7.61
C PRO A 877 44.13 -12.46 -7.97
N PRO A 878 44.05 -11.12 -8.16
CA PRO A 878 42.83 -10.44 -8.61
C PRO A 878 42.68 -10.47 -10.14
N SER A 879 41.47 -10.13 -10.64
CA SER A 879 41.14 -10.10 -12.08
C SER A 879 42.10 -9.22 -12.91
N ALA A 880 42.52 -9.71 -14.09
CA ALA A 880 43.29 -8.93 -15.05
C ALA A 880 42.54 -7.65 -15.45
N SER A 881 43.17 -6.49 -15.24
CA SER A 881 42.65 -5.19 -15.64
C SER A 881 42.53 -5.08 -17.16
N SER A 882 41.42 -4.51 -17.62
CA SER A 882 41.05 -4.24 -19.01
C SER A 882 41.96 -3.23 -19.73
N HIS A 883 43.22 -3.59 -19.94
CA HIS A 883 44.17 -2.88 -20.79
C HIS A 883 44.64 -3.82 -21.89
N LEU A 884 43.81 -4.08 -22.89
CA LEU A 884 44.18 -4.65 -24.20
C LEU A 884 42.93 -4.66 -25.10
N LEU A 885 42.44 -3.50 -25.50
CA LEU A 885 41.55 -3.30 -26.67
C LEU A 885 41.41 -1.79 -26.91
N LYS A 886 42.51 -1.13 -27.31
CA LYS A 886 42.51 0.17 -28.00
C LYS A 886 43.94 0.51 -28.44
N SER A 887 44.31 0.07 -29.65
CA SER A 887 44.95 0.91 -30.68
C SER A 887 45.59 0.04 -31.76
N GLU A 888 45.08 0.07 -33.00
CA GLU A 888 45.92 0.22 -34.20
C GLU A 888 45.11 0.46 -35.49
N LYS A 889 45.16 1.70 -35.97
CA LYS A 889 45.10 2.25 -37.35
C LYS A 889 44.88 3.77 -37.16
N LEU A 890 45.69 4.72 -37.62
CA LEU A 890 46.81 4.81 -38.57
C LEU A 890 47.64 6.09 -38.24
N ARG A 891 48.98 5.98 -38.26
CA ARG A 891 49.99 6.86 -38.90
C ARG A 891 49.64 8.35 -39.18
N ASN A 892 50.41 9.33 -38.67
CA ASN A 892 51.71 9.83 -39.17
C ASN A 892 52.14 11.19 -38.52
N ASP A 893 53.45 11.30 -38.29
CA ASP A 893 54.40 12.45 -38.40
C ASP A 893 54.40 13.69 -37.47
N GLU A 894 55.54 13.81 -36.76
CA GLU A 894 56.44 14.96 -36.49
C GLU A 894 56.00 16.26 -35.73
N TYR A 895 56.46 16.35 -34.45
CA TYR A 895 57.33 17.40 -33.84
C TYR A 895 56.87 18.90 -33.72
N PRO A 896 57.50 19.78 -32.89
CA PRO A 896 56.94 20.27 -31.61
C PRO A 896 56.81 21.81 -31.47
N GLY A 897 56.28 22.31 -30.33
CA GLY A 897 56.72 23.59 -29.75
C GLY A 897 55.64 24.48 -29.09
N PRO A 898 56.01 25.44 -28.20
CA PRO A 898 55.57 25.39 -26.80
C PRO A 898 55.09 26.74 -26.17
N LYS A 899 54.73 26.68 -24.86
CA LYS A 899 54.61 27.80 -23.86
C LYS A 899 53.38 28.71 -24.05
N ARG A 900 52.76 29.34 -23.04
CA ARG A 900 53.21 29.83 -21.73
C ARG A 900 51.98 30.19 -20.85
N ARG A 901 52.14 30.15 -19.51
CA ARG A 901 51.26 30.76 -18.49
C ARG A 901 51.18 32.30 -18.66
N PHE A 902 50.10 32.93 -18.21
CA PHE A 902 50.07 33.86 -17.06
C PHE A 902 48.64 34.37 -16.78
N ALA A 903 48.42 34.72 -15.52
CA ALA A 903 47.15 35.06 -14.90
C ALA A 903 46.89 36.58 -14.81
N ASP A 904 45.68 36.89 -14.35
CA ASP A 904 45.29 38.02 -13.51
C ASP A 904 44.59 39.27 -14.10
N HIS A 905 43.41 39.49 -13.49
CA HIS A 905 42.73 40.73 -13.09
C HIS A 905 41.89 41.61 -14.05
N CYS A 906 40.64 41.80 -13.57
CA CYS A 906 39.55 42.79 -13.78
C CYS A 906 39.95 44.26 -14.05
N PRO A 907 39.03 45.23 -14.29
CA PRO A 907 37.56 45.19 -14.52
C PRO A 907 37.08 46.06 -15.72
N TRP A 908 35.75 46.13 -15.88
CA TRP A 908 34.94 47.01 -16.75
C TRP A 908 35.32 48.50 -16.74
N PRO A 909 34.91 49.25 -17.79
CA PRO A 909 33.65 50.02 -17.72
C PRO A 909 32.61 49.62 -18.76
#